data_AF-A0A665V0J2-F1
#
_entry.id   AF-A0A665V0J2-F1
#
_cell.length_a   1.000
_cell.length_b   1.000
_cell.length_c   1.000
_cell.angle_alpha   90.00
_cell.angle_beta   90.00
_cell.angle_gamma   90.00
#
_symmetry.space_group_name_H-M   'P 1'
#
loop_
_entity.id
_entity.type
_entity.pdbx_description
1 polymer ?
#
loop_
_entity_poly.entity_id
_entity_poly.type
_entity_poly.pdbx_seq_one_letter_code
_entity_poly.pdbx_strand_id
1 'polypeptide(L)'
;MFILSSSDLLLVSHKKSLLCCFLSVLCPLACRSFHIVCYFFFSLSLSLHPSQNQAKLFIEQKKIPFPVDNQNTNEELAIGYVLIGNGLYDEAIKHFSLLLQILSPLGRISEALGDLTKAIQLQPSARLFRHRGTLLFISEDYVAAMEDFQQSLDLKKNQPIAMLYKGLTFFHRGMLKEAIETFKEALKLNNPVFSQELGDFESAMESFQKALMLNQNHIQSLQLRGMMLYHHGSLQEAIGNFKRCLQLEPYNEVCQYMKGLSHVAMGQFYEGIKAQTKVMLNDPLLGQKASSEYLKVKYLREYSRYLHSHLDIPVAEYNVDQDLPGNFKNHWAKNLPFLIEDYEEQPGLQPHIKDVLPQNFDSYSSEVQKLICTADHLGALMQYDTPGFLPNRRIHRAMGLATVEVMQAMHRTWSNSKVRVNGKTRQMQWRDMFDIAVKWRRIADPDQPVLWLDQMPARSLSRGFNNHINLIRGQIINIRYLAYFDNILDFIKDRILVYHGAYNPRGLLEVRQALENVNKVEDLLPIMKQFNSKTRDGFTVNSKVPSMKDPGKEYDGFTITITGDRVGNMLFSVETQTTEERTQQYQSEIESIYKDLTAKGKALMLSSELGDADALCNLILSLVYYFCNLMPLSRGSSVVAYSVVMGALMASGKEVIGRIPKGKLVDFEAMTTPSPDSFSKTAKSWMNLKSLPSWYQSLPSVAETFPSTRTMIEVLNTDSSSHCPKTS
;
A
#
# COMPACT_ATOMS: atom_id res chain seq x y z
N MET A 1 23.16 -4.40 0.09
CA MET A 1 22.96 -3.80 1.42
C MET A 1 22.03 -2.60 1.25
N PHE A 2 20.72 -2.84 1.11
CA PHE A 2 19.68 -1.82 0.98
C PHE A 2 18.41 -2.38 1.64
N ILE A 3 17.85 -1.61 2.58
CA ILE A 3 16.71 -1.97 3.43
C ILE A 3 15.42 -1.61 2.67
N LEU A 4 14.56 -2.60 2.41
CA LEU A 4 13.28 -2.44 1.69
C LEU A 4 12.16 -2.12 2.70
N SER A 5 11.32 -1.12 2.42
CA SER A 5 10.11 -0.82 3.19
C SER A 5 8.91 -1.63 2.65
N SER A 6 7.96 -1.98 3.52
CA SER A 6 6.84 -2.89 3.23
C SER A 6 5.72 -2.29 2.36
N SER A 7 5.74 -0.97 2.11
CA SER A 7 4.89 -0.31 1.11
C SER A 7 5.41 -0.59 -0.31
N ASP A 8 6.72 -0.74 -0.43
CA ASP A 8 7.42 -1.08 -1.67
C ASP A 8 7.30 -2.56 -2.04
N LEU A 9 7.00 -3.43 -1.09
CA LEU A 9 6.79 -4.86 -1.36
C LEU A 9 5.41 -5.18 -1.93
N LEU A 10 4.41 -4.30 -1.84
CA LEU A 10 3.12 -4.51 -2.53
C LEU A 10 3.23 -4.26 -4.05
N LEU A 11 4.05 -3.29 -4.46
CA LEU A 11 4.41 -3.13 -5.88
C LEU A 11 5.49 -4.14 -6.30
N VAL A 12 6.49 -4.43 -5.46
CA VAL A 12 7.61 -5.32 -5.82
C VAL A 12 7.28 -6.82 -5.70
N SER A 13 6.32 -7.25 -4.88
CA SER A 13 5.84 -8.65 -4.87
C SER A 13 4.86 -8.91 -6.00
N HIS A 14 4.01 -7.95 -6.36
CA HIS A 14 3.30 -7.98 -7.64
C HIS A 14 4.28 -8.03 -8.82
N LYS A 15 5.42 -7.32 -8.75
CA LYS A 15 6.46 -7.34 -9.82
C LYS A 15 7.09 -8.72 -10.09
N LYS A 16 7.12 -9.65 -9.12
CA LYS A 16 7.65 -11.02 -9.34
C LYS A 16 6.58 -12.10 -9.36
N SER A 17 5.46 -11.92 -8.66
CA SER A 17 4.34 -12.86 -8.76
C SER A 17 3.57 -12.68 -10.07
N LEU A 18 3.48 -11.46 -10.64
CA LEU A 18 3.06 -11.31 -12.04
C LEU A 18 4.09 -11.95 -12.98
N LEU A 19 5.40 -11.84 -12.74
CA LEU A 19 6.39 -12.41 -13.66
C LEU A 19 6.42 -13.96 -13.63
N CYS A 20 6.31 -14.58 -12.45
CA CYS A 20 6.18 -16.04 -12.30
C CYS A 20 4.77 -16.56 -12.65
N CYS A 21 3.70 -15.81 -12.39
CA CYS A 21 2.34 -16.21 -12.74
C CYS A 21 1.96 -15.85 -14.20
N PHE A 22 2.61 -14.91 -14.87
CA PHE A 22 2.44 -14.74 -16.32
C PHE A 22 3.11 -15.88 -17.09
N LEU A 23 4.19 -16.46 -16.54
CA LEU A 23 4.69 -17.77 -16.98
C LEU A 23 3.68 -18.90 -16.66
N SER A 24 2.85 -18.77 -15.61
CA SER A 24 1.79 -19.75 -15.29
C SER A 24 0.49 -19.60 -16.10
N VAL A 25 0.20 -18.42 -16.66
CA VAL A 25 -0.90 -18.21 -17.63
C VAL A 25 -0.59 -18.86 -18.98
N LEU A 26 0.69 -19.15 -19.26
CA LEU A 26 1.11 -20.08 -20.33
C LEU A 26 1.07 -21.56 -19.90
N CYS A 27 0.61 -21.86 -18.68
CA CYS A 27 0.80 -23.14 -18.00
C CYS A 27 -0.49 -23.90 -17.58
N PRO A 28 -1.60 -23.94 -18.35
CA PRO A 28 -2.48 -25.10 -18.32
C PRO A 28 -1.95 -26.27 -19.18
N LEU A 29 -0.68 -26.22 -19.60
CA LEU A 29 -0.04 -27.30 -20.34
C LEU A 29 0.94 -28.14 -19.50
N ALA A 30 1.53 -27.67 -18.39
CA ALA A 30 2.68 -28.36 -17.76
C ALA A 30 2.48 -29.85 -17.38
N CYS A 31 1.28 -30.30 -16.99
CA CYS A 31 1.05 -31.74 -16.75
C CYS A 31 0.67 -32.54 -18.02
N ARG A 32 0.21 -31.86 -19.08
CA ARG A 32 0.08 -32.46 -20.43
C ARG A 32 1.37 -32.30 -21.26
N SER A 33 2.32 -31.47 -20.80
CA SER A 33 3.53 -31.10 -21.51
C SER A 33 4.52 -32.24 -21.60
N PHE A 34 4.62 -33.19 -20.67
CA PHE A 34 5.60 -34.26 -20.86
C PHE A 34 5.21 -35.20 -22.02
N HIS A 35 3.91 -35.44 -22.22
CA HIS A 35 3.43 -36.24 -23.36
C HIS A 35 3.29 -35.42 -24.65
N ILE A 36 2.84 -34.14 -24.57
CA ILE A 36 2.69 -33.28 -25.75
C ILE A 36 4.03 -32.73 -26.21
N VAL A 37 4.99 -32.36 -25.34
CA VAL A 37 6.33 -31.92 -25.74
C VAL A 37 7.08 -33.05 -26.44
N CYS A 38 6.96 -34.31 -26.01
CA CYS A 38 7.53 -35.43 -26.76
C CYS A 38 6.83 -35.66 -28.11
N TYR A 39 5.50 -35.55 -28.20
CA TYR A 39 4.76 -35.73 -29.46
C TYR A 39 4.97 -34.55 -30.44
N PHE A 40 5.09 -33.33 -29.93
CA PHE A 40 5.32 -32.11 -30.73
C PHE A 40 6.79 -31.92 -31.10
N PHE A 41 7.77 -32.30 -30.25
CA PHE A 41 9.17 -32.37 -30.68
C PHE A 41 9.36 -33.39 -31.79
N PHE A 42 8.63 -34.52 -31.75
CA PHE A 42 8.62 -35.49 -32.84
C PHE A 42 7.96 -34.93 -34.10
N SER A 43 6.84 -34.21 -33.99
CA SER A 43 6.15 -33.67 -35.18
C SER A 43 6.82 -32.44 -35.79
N LEU A 44 7.48 -31.58 -35.00
CA LEU A 44 8.18 -30.38 -35.49
C LEU A 44 9.61 -30.70 -35.99
N SER A 45 10.30 -31.70 -35.42
CA SER A 45 11.61 -32.14 -35.93
C SER A 45 11.46 -32.70 -37.36
N LEU A 46 10.37 -33.41 -37.63
CA LEU A 46 10.02 -33.93 -38.96
C LEU A 46 9.79 -32.84 -40.01
N SER A 47 9.37 -31.62 -39.63
CA SER A 47 9.15 -30.50 -40.57
C SER A 47 10.33 -29.51 -40.69
N LEU A 48 11.28 -29.51 -39.75
CA LEU A 48 12.41 -28.56 -39.68
C LEU A 48 13.76 -29.14 -40.14
N HIS A 49 13.83 -30.43 -40.50
CA HIS A 49 15.06 -31.08 -40.97
C HIS A 49 15.80 -30.34 -42.12
N PRO A 50 15.11 -29.81 -43.15
CA PRO A 50 15.78 -29.04 -44.20
C PRO A 50 16.40 -27.73 -43.69
N SER A 51 15.67 -27.03 -42.82
CA SER A 51 16.04 -25.75 -42.22
C SER A 51 17.19 -25.87 -41.22
N GLN A 52 17.27 -27.00 -40.50
CA GLN A 52 18.37 -27.32 -39.59
C GLN A 52 19.70 -27.57 -40.33
N ASN A 53 19.66 -28.23 -41.49
CA ASN A 53 20.87 -28.42 -42.32
C ASN A 53 21.34 -27.10 -42.95
N GLN A 54 20.40 -26.25 -43.39
CA GLN A 54 20.74 -24.90 -43.85
C GLN A 54 21.28 -24.01 -42.72
N ALA A 55 20.72 -24.10 -41.51
CA ALA A 55 21.21 -23.36 -40.34
C ALA A 55 22.63 -23.81 -39.94
N LYS A 56 22.92 -25.12 -39.96
CA LYS A 56 24.28 -25.65 -39.76
C LYS A 56 25.27 -25.14 -40.81
N LEU A 57 24.89 -25.14 -42.09
CA LEU A 57 25.68 -24.54 -43.17
C LEU A 57 25.88 -23.02 -42.99
N PHE A 58 24.88 -22.31 -42.45
CA PHE A 58 24.95 -20.87 -42.16
C PHE A 58 25.94 -20.56 -41.03
N ILE A 59 26.00 -21.43 -40.03
CA ILE A 59 26.96 -21.40 -38.90
C ILE A 59 28.37 -21.75 -39.37
N GLU A 60 28.52 -22.81 -40.16
CA GLU A 60 29.80 -23.27 -40.73
C GLU A 60 30.43 -22.24 -41.68
N GLN A 61 29.59 -21.51 -42.44
CA GLN A 61 30.06 -20.42 -43.32
C GLN A 61 30.44 -19.13 -42.58
N LYS A 62 30.37 -19.09 -41.23
CA LYS A 62 30.58 -17.88 -40.41
C LYS A 62 29.81 -16.64 -40.88
N LYS A 63 28.66 -16.84 -41.54
CA LYS A 63 27.75 -15.74 -41.97
C LYS A 63 26.82 -15.29 -40.84
N ILE A 64 27.12 -15.65 -39.60
CA ILE A 64 26.47 -15.09 -38.42
C ILE A 64 27.10 -13.71 -38.21
N PRO A 65 26.34 -12.61 -38.31
CA PRO A 65 26.93 -11.29 -38.21
C PRO A 65 27.59 -11.04 -36.85
N PHE A 66 27.18 -11.75 -35.79
CA PHE A 66 27.78 -11.70 -34.44
C PHE A 66 27.55 -13.03 -33.69
N PRO A 67 28.54 -13.94 -33.56
CA PRO A 67 28.39 -15.16 -32.79
C PRO A 67 28.41 -14.88 -31.27
N VAL A 68 27.57 -15.61 -30.52
CA VAL A 68 27.53 -15.58 -29.04
C VAL A 68 28.29 -16.80 -28.49
N ASP A 69 28.83 -16.75 -27.26
CA ASP A 69 29.64 -17.84 -26.70
C ASP A 69 28.88 -19.17 -26.50
N ASN A 70 27.55 -19.17 -26.55
CA ASN A 70 26.73 -20.36 -26.37
C ASN A 70 26.26 -20.96 -27.71
N GLN A 71 26.79 -22.14 -28.04
CA GLN A 71 26.59 -22.83 -29.31
C GLN A 71 25.12 -23.20 -29.60
N ASN A 72 24.35 -23.58 -28.58
CA ASN A 72 22.91 -23.87 -28.73
C ASN A 72 22.11 -22.60 -29.05
N THR A 73 22.55 -21.43 -28.58
CA THR A 73 21.85 -20.15 -28.87
C THR A 73 22.14 -19.71 -30.30
N ASN A 74 23.36 -19.94 -30.79
CA ASN A 74 23.73 -19.66 -32.18
C ASN A 74 22.99 -20.55 -33.19
N GLU A 75 22.74 -21.82 -32.84
CA GLU A 75 21.96 -22.75 -33.67
C GLU A 75 20.50 -22.29 -33.82
N GLU A 76 19.86 -21.94 -32.71
CA GLU A 76 18.50 -21.41 -32.70
C GLU A 76 18.38 -20.05 -33.43
N LEU A 77 19.37 -19.17 -33.27
CA LEU A 77 19.41 -17.88 -33.98
C LEU A 77 19.59 -18.07 -35.49
N ALA A 78 20.45 -18.98 -35.92
CA ALA A 78 20.67 -19.29 -37.33
C ALA A 78 19.39 -19.84 -37.98
N ILE A 79 18.62 -20.68 -37.28
CA ILE A 79 17.32 -21.17 -37.76
C ILE A 79 16.34 -20.01 -37.96
N GLY A 80 16.25 -19.07 -37.01
CA GLY A 80 15.41 -17.87 -37.12
C GLY A 80 15.75 -16.98 -38.34
N TYR A 81 17.04 -16.72 -38.60
CA TYR A 81 17.47 -15.91 -39.74
C TYR A 81 17.33 -16.62 -41.09
N VAL A 82 17.55 -17.93 -41.13
CA VAL A 82 17.33 -18.76 -42.33
C VAL A 82 15.84 -18.78 -42.70
N LEU A 83 14.93 -18.86 -41.72
CA LEU A 83 13.49 -18.79 -41.96
C LEU A 83 13.05 -17.42 -42.53
N ILE A 84 13.68 -16.32 -42.07
CA ILE A 84 13.46 -14.98 -42.66
C ILE A 84 13.99 -14.91 -44.09
N GLY A 85 15.19 -15.43 -44.35
CA GLY A 85 15.82 -15.44 -45.67
C GLY A 85 15.06 -16.27 -46.71
N ASN A 86 14.36 -17.31 -46.26
CA ASN A 86 13.52 -18.19 -47.10
C ASN A 86 12.08 -17.70 -47.27
N GLY A 87 11.71 -16.54 -46.72
CA GLY A 87 10.35 -15.98 -46.82
C GLY A 87 9.29 -16.64 -45.92
N LEU A 88 9.69 -17.50 -44.98
CA LEU A 88 8.82 -18.21 -44.04
C LEU A 88 8.63 -17.39 -42.74
N TYR A 89 8.05 -16.21 -42.89
CA TYR A 89 7.98 -15.21 -41.82
C TYR A 89 7.14 -15.64 -40.61
N ASP A 90 6.05 -16.40 -40.83
CA ASP A 90 5.20 -16.89 -39.73
C ASP A 90 5.92 -17.91 -38.83
N GLU A 91 6.80 -18.72 -39.42
CA GLU A 91 7.62 -19.70 -38.70
C GLU A 91 8.76 -19.00 -37.95
N ALA A 92 9.42 -18.02 -38.58
CA ALA A 92 10.40 -17.19 -37.92
C ALA A 92 9.82 -16.46 -36.69
N ILE A 93 8.62 -15.89 -36.82
CA ILE A 93 7.94 -15.20 -35.70
C ILE A 93 7.55 -16.16 -34.57
N LYS A 94 7.13 -17.40 -34.89
CA LYS A 94 6.91 -18.46 -33.88
C LYS A 94 8.22 -18.84 -33.19
N HIS A 95 9.31 -18.92 -33.93
CA HIS A 95 10.64 -19.23 -33.41
C HIS A 95 11.14 -18.16 -32.42
N PHE A 96 11.05 -16.88 -32.78
CA PHE A 96 11.37 -15.78 -31.86
C PHE A 96 10.43 -15.73 -30.65
N SER A 97 9.16 -16.15 -30.79
CA SER A 97 8.24 -16.28 -29.65
C SER A 97 8.69 -17.35 -28.65
N LEU A 98 9.19 -18.48 -29.14
CA LEU A 98 9.73 -19.57 -28.33
C LEU A 98 11.04 -19.16 -27.64
N LEU A 99 11.93 -18.47 -28.36
CA LEU A 99 13.18 -17.94 -27.82
C LEU A 99 12.92 -16.98 -26.64
N LEU A 100 11.89 -16.14 -26.75
CA LEU A 100 11.46 -15.22 -25.71
C LEU A 100 10.96 -15.94 -24.46
N GLN A 101 10.26 -17.07 -24.64
CA GLN A 101 9.78 -17.93 -23.56
C GLN A 101 10.92 -18.66 -22.83
N ILE A 102 12.03 -18.91 -23.52
CA ILE A 102 13.23 -19.58 -22.97
C ILE A 102 14.20 -18.59 -22.32
N LEU A 103 14.42 -17.41 -22.92
CA LEU A 103 15.42 -16.44 -22.45
C LEU A 103 14.93 -15.56 -21.30
N SER A 104 13.61 -15.34 -21.17
CA SER A 104 13.02 -14.54 -20.09
C SER A 104 13.28 -15.11 -18.69
N PRO A 105 13.11 -16.42 -18.43
CA PRO A 105 13.47 -17.04 -17.14
C PRO A 105 14.98 -17.06 -16.84
N LEU A 106 15.82 -17.04 -17.88
CA LEU A 106 17.28 -17.15 -17.76
C LEU A 106 17.99 -15.80 -17.49
N GLY A 107 17.24 -14.68 -17.43
CA GLY A 107 17.79 -13.36 -17.15
C GLY A 107 18.60 -12.72 -18.29
N ARG A 108 18.63 -13.33 -19.48
CA ARG A 108 19.37 -12.87 -20.66
C ARG A 108 18.52 -11.91 -21.52
N ILE A 109 17.94 -10.89 -20.89
CA ILE A 109 16.96 -9.99 -21.52
C ILE A 109 17.62 -9.06 -22.55
N SER A 110 18.86 -8.63 -22.33
CA SER A 110 19.60 -7.73 -23.23
C SER A 110 19.87 -8.33 -24.61
N GLU A 111 20.20 -9.61 -24.66
CA GLU A 111 20.44 -10.34 -25.91
C GLU A 111 19.15 -10.48 -26.73
N ALA A 112 18.06 -10.88 -26.06
CA ALA A 112 16.74 -11.00 -26.68
C ALA A 112 16.21 -9.66 -27.23
N LEU A 113 16.49 -8.55 -26.56
CA LEU A 113 16.17 -7.20 -27.05
C LEU A 113 16.96 -6.85 -28.32
N GLY A 114 18.25 -7.21 -28.37
CA GLY A 114 19.10 -7.04 -29.54
C GLY A 114 18.60 -7.84 -30.76
N ASP A 115 18.18 -9.08 -30.54
CA ASP A 115 17.68 -9.95 -31.60
C ASP A 115 16.33 -9.50 -32.15
N LEU A 116 15.39 -9.10 -31.28
CA LEU A 116 14.11 -8.53 -31.73
C LEU A 116 14.30 -7.21 -32.48
N THR A 117 15.25 -6.39 -32.07
CA THR A 117 15.55 -5.12 -32.76
C THR A 117 16.05 -5.38 -34.18
N LYS A 118 16.92 -6.38 -34.38
CA LYS A 118 17.37 -6.80 -35.71
C LYS A 118 16.24 -7.42 -36.54
N ALA A 119 15.40 -8.26 -35.93
CA ALA A 119 14.25 -8.84 -36.62
C ALA A 119 13.25 -7.76 -37.11
N ILE A 120 13.03 -6.72 -36.31
CA ILE A 120 12.22 -5.56 -36.68
C ILE A 120 12.86 -4.75 -37.82
N GLN A 121 14.18 -4.58 -37.83
CA GLN A 121 14.91 -3.91 -38.92
C GLN A 121 14.80 -4.67 -40.25
N LEU A 122 14.78 -6.00 -40.21
CA LEU A 122 14.61 -6.84 -41.40
C LEU A 122 13.17 -6.79 -41.93
N GLN A 123 12.19 -7.00 -41.05
CA GLN A 123 10.77 -6.88 -41.41
C GLN A 123 9.94 -6.43 -40.19
N PRO A 124 9.40 -5.20 -40.21
CA PRO A 124 8.53 -4.72 -39.15
C PRO A 124 7.25 -5.57 -39.07
N SER A 125 6.89 -6.03 -37.88
CA SER A 125 5.61 -6.70 -37.65
C SER A 125 5.03 -6.35 -36.29
N ALA A 126 3.70 -6.26 -36.23
CA ALA A 126 2.97 -5.93 -35.01
C ALA A 126 3.30 -6.89 -33.85
N ARG A 127 3.54 -8.17 -34.16
CA ARG A 127 3.89 -9.19 -33.18
C ARG A 127 5.31 -9.01 -32.64
N LEU A 128 6.28 -8.65 -33.48
CA LEU A 128 7.65 -8.37 -33.04
C LEU A 128 7.73 -7.13 -32.15
N PHE A 129 7.05 -6.04 -32.52
CA PHE A 129 6.95 -4.85 -31.66
C PHE A 129 6.29 -5.17 -30.31
N ARG A 130 5.21 -5.96 -30.31
CA ARG A 130 4.58 -6.40 -29.07
C ARG A 130 5.56 -7.21 -28.20
N HIS A 131 6.32 -8.11 -28.80
CA HIS A 131 7.28 -8.95 -28.08
C HIS A 131 8.46 -8.15 -27.51
N ARG A 132 8.98 -7.18 -28.28
CA ARG A 132 10.05 -6.29 -27.82
C ARG A 132 9.54 -5.34 -26.74
N GLY A 133 8.35 -4.77 -26.92
CA GLY A 133 7.66 -3.99 -25.91
C GLY A 133 7.42 -4.79 -24.61
N THR A 134 7.06 -6.07 -24.69
CA THR A 134 6.93 -6.92 -23.49
C THR A 134 8.27 -7.15 -22.80
N LEU A 135 9.37 -7.36 -23.54
CA LEU A 135 10.69 -7.46 -22.91
C LEU A 135 11.13 -6.14 -22.29
N LEU A 136 10.90 -5.01 -22.96
CA LEU A 136 11.18 -3.67 -22.46
C LEU A 136 10.38 -3.36 -21.18
N PHE A 137 9.11 -3.78 -21.17
CA PHE A 137 8.25 -3.73 -19.99
C PHE A 137 8.80 -4.56 -18.82
N ILE A 138 9.28 -5.77 -19.09
CA ILE A 138 9.89 -6.65 -18.08
C ILE A 138 11.23 -6.07 -17.59
N SER A 139 12.00 -5.41 -18.46
CA SER A 139 13.21 -4.67 -18.09
C SER A 139 12.94 -3.31 -17.46
N GLU A 140 11.67 -2.97 -17.19
CA GLU A 140 11.21 -1.71 -16.59
C GLU A 140 11.52 -0.43 -17.40
N ASP A 141 11.76 -0.55 -18.71
CA ASP A 141 11.86 0.59 -19.63
C ASP A 141 10.48 0.87 -20.25
N TYR A 142 9.62 1.55 -19.49
CA TYR A 142 8.23 1.76 -19.88
C TYR A 142 8.07 2.79 -21.00
N VAL A 143 9.05 3.66 -21.23
CA VAL A 143 9.03 4.65 -22.33
C VAL A 143 9.21 3.94 -23.66
N ALA A 144 10.29 3.18 -23.81
CA ALA A 144 10.53 2.41 -25.02
C ALA A 144 9.46 1.32 -25.23
N ALA A 145 8.98 0.70 -24.14
CA ALA A 145 7.88 -0.26 -24.23
C ALA A 145 6.58 0.38 -24.75
N MET A 146 6.25 1.58 -24.28
CA MET A 146 5.06 2.31 -24.73
C MET A 146 5.12 2.64 -26.23
N GLU A 147 6.28 3.10 -26.72
CA GLU A 147 6.50 3.36 -28.15
C GLU A 147 6.33 2.08 -28.98
N ASP A 148 6.89 0.96 -28.52
CA ASP A 148 6.75 -0.34 -29.18
C ASP A 148 5.31 -0.86 -29.19
N PHE A 149 4.58 -0.71 -28.08
CA PHE A 149 3.16 -1.09 -28.05
C PHE A 149 2.32 -0.16 -28.94
N GLN A 150 2.65 1.12 -29.02
CA GLN A 150 1.99 2.06 -29.94
C GLN A 150 2.22 1.63 -31.39
N GLN A 151 3.47 1.39 -31.79
CA GLN A 151 3.81 0.93 -33.14
C GLN A 151 3.15 -0.42 -33.47
N SER A 152 3.04 -1.32 -32.50
CA SER A 152 2.28 -2.58 -32.67
C SER A 152 0.81 -2.33 -32.99
N LEU A 153 0.17 -1.40 -32.28
CA LEU A 153 -1.25 -1.07 -32.45
C LEU A 153 -1.53 -0.27 -33.72
N ASP A 154 -0.59 0.57 -34.16
CA ASP A 154 -0.68 1.28 -35.43
C ASP A 154 -0.68 0.30 -36.62
N LEU A 155 0.14 -0.76 -36.54
CA LEU A 155 0.18 -1.83 -37.55
C LEU A 155 -1.05 -2.76 -37.49
N LYS A 156 -1.52 -3.12 -36.30
CA LYS A 156 -2.73 -3.94 -36.09
C LYS A 156 -3.49 -3.44 -34.86
N LYS A 157 -4.58 -2.71 -35.12
CA LYS A 157 -5.43 -2.06 -34.10
C LYS A 157 -6.11 -3.04 -33.13
N ASN A 158 -6.49 -4.23 -33.59
CA ASN A 158 -7.21 -5.20 -32.77
C ASN A 158 -6.26 -6.19 -32.05
N GLN A 159 -5.49 -5.69 -31.09
CA GLN A 159 -4.58 -6.51 -30.28
C GLN A 159 -4.79 -6.25 -28.78
N PRO A 160 -5.67 -7.01 -28.10
CA PRO A 160 -6.00 -6.81 -26.69
C PRO A 160 -4.76 -6.87 -25.79
N ILE A 161 -3.82 -7.77 -26.11
CA ILE A 161 -2.57 -7.94 -25.35
C ILE A 161 -1.68 -6.69 -25.47
N ALA A 162 -1.53 -6.11 -26.66
CA ALA A 162 -0.70 -4.91 -26.85
C ALA A 162 -1.37 -3.67 -26.22
N MET A 163 -2.70 -3.55 -26.29
CA MET A 163 -3.44 -2.47 -25.61
C MET A 163 -3.37 -2.62 -24.08
N LEU A 164 -3.47 -3.84 -23.56
CA LEU A 164 -3.31 -4.13 -22.14
C LEU A 164 -1.91 -3.75 -21.66
N TYR A 165 -0.86 -4.18 -22.36
CA TYR A 165 0.50 -3.79 -21.99
C TYR A 165 0.76 -2.29 -22.18
N LYS A 166 0.14 -1.63 -23.15
CA LYS A 166 0.19 -0.17 -23.30
C LYS A 166 -0.48 0.55 -22.13
N GLY A 167 -1.68 0.11 -21.73
CA GLY A 167 -2.36 0.63 -20.55
C GLY A 167 -1.54 0.38 -19.29
N LEU A 168 -0.92 -0.81 -19.16
CA LEU A 168 0.00 -1.14 -18.07
C LEU A 168 1.25 -0.26 -18.09
N THR A 169 1.83 0.07 -19.25
CA THR A 169 2.95 1.01 -19.33
C THR A 169 2.54 2.40 -18.87
N PHE A 170 1.35 2.89 -19.24
CA PHE A 170 0.84 4.18 -18.75
C PHE A 170 0.58 4.16 -17.25
N PHE A 171 0.00 3.07 -16.75
CA PHE A 171 -0.25 2.82 -15.33
C PHE A 171 1.06 2.82 -14.53
N HIS A 172 2.05 2.05 -14.96
CA HIS A 172 3.36 2.01 -14.32
C HIS A 172 4.13 3.33 -14.44
N ARG A 173 3.75 4.22 -15.37
CA ARG A 173 4.27 5.59 -15.47
C ARG A 173 3.47 6.63 -14.68
N GLY A 174 2.37 6.24 -14.02
CA GLY A 174 1.46 7.16 -13.34
C GLY A 174 0.59 8.03 -14.24
N MET A 175 0.60 7.77 -15.55
CA MET A 175 -0.26 8.44 -16.54
C MET A 175 -1.65 7.80 -16.53
N LEU A 176 -2.37 8.02 -15.43
CA LEU A 176 -3.62 7.31 -15.18
C LEU A 176 -4.72 7.60 -16.18
N LYS A 177 -4.90 8.87 -16.59
CA LYS A 177 -6.00 9.24 -17.49
C LYS A 177 -5.87 8.48 -18.81
N GLU A 178 -4.67 8.46 -19.35
CA GLU A 178 -4.29 7.76 -20.58
C GLU A 178 -4.32 6.24 -20.39
N ALA A 179 -3.89 5.73 -19.22
CA ALA A 179 -4.00 4.31 -18.88
C ALA A 179 -5.46 3.86 -18.87
N ILE A 180 -6.35 4.62 -18.21
CA ILE A 180 -7.77 4.32 -18.07
C ILE A 180 -8.47 4.38 -19.42
N GLU A 181 -8.17 5.37 -20.25
CA GLU A 181 -8.69 5.46 -21.61
C GLU A 181 -8.22 4.28 -22.47
N THR A 182 -6.92 3.97 -22.45
CA THR A 182 -6.35 2.83 -23.18
C THR A 182 -6.92 1.50 -22.69
N PHE A 183 -7.11 1.35 -21.37
CA PHE A 183 -7.77 0.19 -20.80
C PHE A 183 -9.22 0.14 -21.25
N LYS A 184 -10.02 1.21 -21.13
CA LYS A 184 -11.42 1.29 -21.61
C LYS A 184 -11.54 0.90 -23.08
N GLU A 185 -10.60 1.30 -23.93
CA GLU A 185 -10.53 0.88 -25.32
C GLU A 185 -10.19 -0.61 -25.47
N ALA A 186 -9.26 -1.13 -24.68
CA ALA A 186 -8.96 -2.56 -24.61
C ALA A 186 -10.18 -3.37 -24.12
N LEU A 187 -10.95 -2.82 -23.17
CA LEU A 187 -12.16 -3.43 -22.59
C LEU A 187 -13.27 -3.61 -23.63
N LYS A 188 -13.36 -2.69 -24.60
CA LYS A 188 -14.31 -2.80 -25.72
C LYS A 188 -13.99 -3.97 -26.65
N LEU A 189 -12.76 -4.50 -26.62
CA LEU A 189 -12.28 -5.57 -27.52
C LEU A 189 -12.01 -6.91 -26.81
N ASN A 190 -11.66 -6.93 -25.53
CA ASN A 190 -11.67 -8.13 -24.66
C ASN A 190 -11.27 -7.78 -23.19
N ASN A 191 -12.21 -7.97 -22.26
CA ASN A 191 -12.06 -8.27 -20.82
C ASN A 191 -11.29 -7.30 -19.87
N PRO A 192 -11.89 -6.81 -18.75
CA PRO A 192 -11.25 -5.88 -17.80
C PRO A 192 -10.43 -6.45 -16.63
N VAL A 193 -9.23 -5.90 -16.51
CA VAL A 193 -8.44 -5.78 -15.27
C VAL A 193 -7.94 -4.32 -15.23
N PHE A 194 -7.82 -3.71 -14.05
CA PHE A 194 -7.35 -2.32 -13.79
C PHE A 194 -8.42 -1.25 -13.55
N SER A 195 -9.16 -1.42 -12.46
CA SER A 195 -9.96 -0.39 -11.78
C SER A 195 -9.47 -0.12 -10.35
N GLN A 196 -8.44 -0.83 -9.88
CA GLN A 196 -7.99 -0.80 -8.49
C GLN A 196 -7.34 0.54 -8.08
N GLU A 197 -6.81 1.31 -9.03
CA GLU A 197 -6.13 2.59 -8.74
C GLU A 197 -7.04 3.82 -8.80
N LEU A 198 -8.31 3.67 -9.21
CA LEU A 198 -9.22 4.79 -9.31
C LEU A 198 -10.00 5.10 -8.02
N GLY A 199 -9.87 4.29 -6.98
CA GLY A 199 -10.62 4.47 -5.72
C GLY A 199 -12.13 4.23 -5.84
N ASP A 200 -12.66 3.96 -7.04
CA ASP A 200 -14.07 3.67 -7.26
C ASP A 200 -14.34 2.16 -7.19
N PHE A 201 -14.88 1.74 -6.05
CA PHE A 201 -15.24 0.36 -5.77
C PHE A 201 -16.34 -0.16 -6.71
N GLU A 202 -17.36 0.64 -7.03
CA GLU A 202 -18.51 0.18 -7.82
C GLU A 202 -18.12 -0.09 -9.27
N SER A 203 -17.43 0.88 -9.89
CA SER A 203 -16.86 0.72 -11.23
C SER A 203 -15.90 -0.47 -11.31
N ALA A 204 -15.14 -0.71 -10.24
CA ALA A 204 -14.24 -1.86 -10.17
C ALA A 204 -14.99 -3.19 -10.11
N MET A 205 -16.03 -3.28 -9.30
CA MET A 205 -16.84 -4.48 -9.19
C MET A 205 -17.60 -4.79 -10.48
N GLU A 206 -18.12 -3.78 -11.19
CA GLU A 206 -18.75 -3.95 -12.50
C GLU A 206 -17.76 -4.51 -13.53
N SER A 207 -16.52 -3.98 -13.51
CA SER A 207 -15.44 -4.44 -14.39
C SER A 207 -15.08 -5.90 -14.15
N PHE A 208 -14.94 -6.32 -12.88
CA PHE A 208 -14.73 -7.73 -12.54
C PHE A 208 -15.93 -8.62 -12.90
N GLN A 209 -17.15 -8.11 -12.77
CA GLN A 209 -18.35 -8.85 -13.14
C GLN A 209 -18.39 -9.10 -14.65
N LYS A 210 -18.15 -8.07 -15.46
CA LYS A 210 -17.99 -8.21 -16.93
C LYS A 210 -16.88 -9.19 -17.27
N ALA A 211 -15.76 -9.14 -16.53
CA ALA A 211 -14.64 -10.07 -16.73
C ALA A 211 -15.02 -11.54 -16.54
N LEU A 212 -15.76 -11.80 -15.46
CA LEU A 212 -16.21 -13.14 -15.10
C LEU A 212 -17.36 -13.63 -15.98
N MET A 213 -18.14 -12.73 -16.60
CA MET A 213 -19.13 -13.09 -17.62
C MET A 213 -18.46 -13.59 -18.91
N LEU A 214 -17.33 -12.97 -19.29
CA LEU A 214 -16.57 -13.37 -20.48
C LEU A 214 -15.76 -14.66 -20.25
N ASN A 215 -15.10 -14.76 -19.09
CA ASN A 215 -14.40 -15.98 -18.67
C ASN A 215 -14.65 -16.24 -17.19
N GLN A 216 -15.55 -17.18 -16.93
CA GLN A 216 -15.98 -17.58 -15.59
C GLN A 216 -14.83 -18.16 -14.74
N ASN A 217 -13.75 -18.63 -15.36
CA ASN A 217 -12.62 -19.27 -14.69
C ASN A 217 -11.34 -18.42 -14.76
N HIS A 218 -11.46 -17.10 -14.96
CA HIS A 218 -10.30 -16.22 -14.95
C HIS A 218 -9.80 -15.95 -13.53
N ILE A 219 -8.69 -16.59 -13.18
CA ILE A 219 -8.13 -16.65 -11.81
C ILE A 219 -7.74 -15.28 -11.28
N GLN A 220 -7.08 -14.45 -12.10
CA GLN A 220 -6.63 -13.12 -11.71
C GLN A 220 -7.81 -12.20 -11.40
N SER A 221 -8.90 -12.28 -12.18
CA SER A 221 -10.11 -11.50 -11.87
C SER A 221 -10.75 -11.96 -10.57
N LEU A 222 -10.79 -13.27 -10.27
CA LEU A 222 -11.28 -13.79 -8.99
C LEU A 222 -10.40 -13.34 -7.82
N GLN A 223 -9.08 -13.40 -7.98
CA GLN A 223 -8.12 -12.96 -6.98
C GLN A 223 -8.28 -11.46 -6.68
N LEU A 224 -8.25 -10.61 -7.70
CA LEU A 224 -8.34 -9.17 -7.55
C LEU A 224 -9.70 -8.73 -7.02
N ARG A 225 -10.80 -9.34 -7.51
CA ARG A 225 -12.14 -9.11 -6.95
C ARG A 225 -12.21 -9.50 -5.48
N GLY A 226 -11.64 -10.64 -5.10
CA GLY A 226 -11.56 -11.09 -3.71
C GLY A 226 -10.76 -10.11 -2.83
N MET A 227 -9.62 -9.61 -3.32
CA MET A 227 -8.82 -8.60 -2.61
C MET A 227 -9.57 -7.27 -2.46
N MET A 228 -10.31 -6.85 -3.49
CA MET A 228 -11.16 -5.65 -3.43
C MET A 228 -12.27 -5.79 -2.41
N LEU A 229 -12.96 -6.94 -2.39
CA LEU A 229 -13.97 -7.23 -1.38
C LEU A 229 -13.38 -7.26 0.03
N TYR A 230 -12.17 -7.83 0.21
CA TYR A 230 -11.45 -7.80 1.49
C TYR A 230 -11.18 -6.35 1.93
N HIS A 231 -10.59 -5.54 1.05
CA HIS A 231 -10.28 -4.13 1.36
C HIS A 231 -11.53 -3.26 1.51
N HIS A 232 -12.68 -3.66 0.98
CA HIS A 232 -13.97 -3.01 1.24
C HIS A 232 -14.59 -3.40 2.59
N GLY A 233 -14.19 -4.53 3.16
CA GLY A 233 -14.74 -5.11 4.38
C GLY A 233 -15.75 -6.25 4.16
N SER A 234 -16.04 -6.62 2.91
CA SER A 234 -16.93 -7.75 2.54
C SER A 234 -16.20 -9.09 2.61
N LEU A 235 -15.80 -9.50 3.81
CA LEU A 235 -14.92 -10.67 4.03
C LEU A 235 -15.55 -12.00 3.58
N GLN A 236 -16.85 -12.21 3.80
CA GLN A 236 -17.55 -13.44 3.42
C GLN A 236 -17.52 -13.67 1.89
N GLU A 237 -17.80 -12.60 1.13
CA GLU A 237 -17.76 -12.63 -0.34
C GLU A 237 -16.32 -12.78 -0.86
N ALA A 238 -15.35 -12.15 -0.20
CA ALA A 238 -13.93 -12.31 -0.50
C ALA A 238 -13.50 -13.78 -0.37
N ILE A 239 -13.87 -14.45 0.73
CA ILE A 239 -13.62 -15.88 0.95
C ILE A 239 -14.24 -16.74 -0.15
N GLY A 240 -15.46 -16.40 -0.61
CA GLY A 240 -16.10 -17.08 -1.74
C GLY A 240 -15.26 -17.03 -3.03
N ASN A 241 -14.73 -15.85 -3.36
CA ASN A 241 -13.85 -15.66 -4.53
C ASN A 241 -12.52 -16.40 -4.37
N PHE A 242 -11.89 -16.35 -3.20
CA PHE A 242 -10.65 -17.10 -2.96
C PHE A 242 -10.85 -18.61 -2.97
N LYS A 243 -11.98 -19.12 -2.47
CA LYS A 243 -12.33 -20.54 -2.59
C LYS A 243 -12.44 -20.96 -4.06
N ARG A 244 -13.09 -20.14 -4.90
CA ARG A 244 -13.18 -20.40 -6.35
C ARG A 244 -11.81 -20.31 -7.04
N CYS A 245 -10.98 -19.34 -6.67
CA CYS A 245 -9.59 -19.26 -7.14
C CYS A 245 -8.82 -20.55 -6.82
N LEU A 246 -8.92 -21.06 -5.59
CA LEU A 246 -8.25 -22.27 -5.13
C LEU A 246 -8.83 -23.57 -5.71
N GLN A 247 -10.08 -23.57 -6.19
CA GLN A 247 -10.64 -24.69 -6.95
C GLN A 247 -9.99 -24.81 -8.33
N LEU A 248 -9.60 -23.68 -8.93
CA LEU A 248 -8.94 -23.63 -10.23
C LEU A 248 -7.42 -23.86 -10.12
N GLU A 249 -6.79 -23.20 -9.14
CA GLU A 249 -5.37 -23.36 -8.81
C GLU A 249 -5.18 -23.66 -7.31
N PRO A 250 -5.08 -24.94 -6.93
CA PRO A 250 -4.96 -25.34 -5.52
C PRO A 250 -3.72 -24.82 -4.79
N TYR A 251 -2.66 -24.49 -5.54
CA TYR A 251 -1.36 -24.04 -5.01
C TYR A 251 -1.14 -22.52 -5.13
N ASN A 252 -2.18 -21.75 -5.48
CA ASN A 252 -2.05 -20.29 -5.59
C ASN A 252 -1.81 -19.64 -4.21
N GLU A 253 -0.57 -19.22 -3.96
CA GLU A 253 -0.13 -18.66 -2.67
C GLU A 253 -0.93 -17.43 -2.26
N VAL A 254 -1.26 -16.54 -3.20
CA VAL A 254 -1.95 -15.27 -2.90
C VAL A 254 -3.39 -15.55 -2.48
N CYS A 255 -4.12 -16.38 -3.22
CA CYS A 255 -5.48 -16.75 -2.86
C CYS A 255 -5.54 -17.52 -1.54
N GLN A 256 -4.55 -18.38 -1.28
CA GLN A 256 -4.44 -19.14 -0.06
C GLN A 256 -4.13 -18.23 1.16
N TYR A 257 -3.21 -17.28 0.99
CA TYR A 257 -2.88 -16.25 1.98
C TYR A 257 -4.08 -15.37 2.30
N MET A 258 -4.70 -14.76 1.27
CA MET A 258 -5.82 -13.85 1.44
C MET A 258 -7.07 -14.54 2.01
N LYS A 259 -7.30 -15.82 1.68
CA LYS A 259 -8.32 -16.64 2.34
C LYS A 259 -8.04 -16.78 3.84
N GLY A 260 -6.81 -17.14 4.21
CA GLY A 260 -6.42 -17.27 5.62
C GLY A 260 -6.57 -15.96 6.39
N LEU A 261 -6.11 -14.86 5.79
CA LEU A 261 -6.26 -13.50 6.32
C LEU A 261 -7.73 -13.11 6.53
N SER A 262 -8.59 -13.40 5.55
CA SER A 262 -10.03 -13.10 5.65
C SER A 262 -10.70 -13.89 6.79
N HIS A 263 -10.34 -15.17 6.97
CA HIS A 263 -10.81 -15.96 8.10
C HIS A 263 -10.35 -15.40 9.45
N VAL A 264 -9.09 -14.97 9.58
CA VAL A 264 -8.57 -14.34 10.80
C VAL A 264 -9.28 -13.02 11.10
N ALA A 265 -9.51 -12.18 10.09
CA ALA A 265 -10.28 -10.94 10.24
C ALA A 265 -11.73 -11.22 10.69
N MET A 266 -12.29 -12.36 10.30
CA MET A 266 -13.59 -12.84 10.78
C MET A 266 -13.56 -13.46 12.19
N GLY A 267 -12.39 -13.69 12.77
CA GLY A 267 -12.22 -14.42 14.04
C GLY A 267 -12.36 -15.95 13.92
N GLN A 268 -12.24 -16.49 12.69
CA GLN A 268 -12.24 -17.92 12.39
C GLN A 268 -10.80 -18.45 12.34
N PHE A 269 -10.19 -18.64 13.50
CA PHE A 269 -8.76 -18.89 13.62
C PHE A 269 -8.37 -20.30 13.13
N TYR A 270 -9.23 -21.30 13.28
CA TYR A 270 -8.95 -22.66 12.80
C TYR A 270 -8.76 -22.73 11.28
N GLU A 271 -9.72 -22.21 10.52
CA GLU A 271 -9.62 -22.17 9.05
C GLU A 271 -8.55 -21.17 8.58
N GLY A 272 -8.31 -20.10 9.34
CA GLY A 272 -7.22 -19.14 9.13
C GLY A 272 -5.85 -19.80 9.19
N ILE A 273 -5.53 -20.47 10.30
CA ILE A 273 -4.24 -21.15 10.51
C ILE A 273 -4.07 -22.31 9.53
N LYS A 274 -5.11 -23.12 9.32
CA LYS A 274 -5.08 -24.17 8.29
C LYS A 274 -4.72 -23.62 6.92
N ALA A 275 -5.25 -22.44 6.58
CA ALA A 275 -4.94 -21.81 5.30
C ALA A 275 -3.50 -21.29 5.24
N GLN A 276 -3.02 -20.67 6.32
CA GLN A 276 -1.65 -20.17 6.46
C GLN A 276 -0.61 -21.29 6.40
N THR A 277 -0.86 -22.42 7.09
CA THR A 277 0.02 -23.59 7.07
C THR A 277 0.21 -24.12 5.64
N LYS A 278 -0.82 -24.11 4.79
CA LYS A 278 -0.67 -24.50 3.38
C LYS A 278 0.29 -23.60 2.60
N VAL A 279 0.30 -22.29 2.87
CA VAL A 279 1.27 -21.38 2.24
C VAL A 279 2.68 -21.68 2.75
N MET A 280 2.84 -21.94 4.05
CA MET A 280 4.14 -22.26 4.65
C MET A 280 4.73 -23.58 4.16
N LEU A 281 3.90 -24.54 3.75
CA LEU A 281 4.36 -25.82 3.19
C LEU A 281 4.94 -25.67 1.78
N ASN A 282 4.61 -24.61 1.05
CA ASN A 282 5.18 -24.28 -0.26
C ASN A 282 6.52 -23.55 -0.08
N ASP A 283 7.50 -24.21 0.54
CA ASP A 283 8.80 -23.59 0.82
C ASP A 283 9.56 -23.26 -0.50
N PRO A 284 10.01 -22.01 -0.70
CA PRO A 284 10.80 -21.66 -1.88
C PRO A 284 12.09 -22.47 -1.94
N LEU A 285 12.43 -22.98 -3.14
CA LEU A 285 13.65 -23.75 -3.36
C LEU A 285 14.91 -22.92 -3.05
N LEU A 286 16.01 -23.60 -2.71
CA LEU A 286 17.27 -22.96 -2.36
C LEU A 286 17.74 -22.02 -3.49
N GLY A 287 17.92 -20.73 -3.20
CA GLY A 287 18.29 -19.70 -4.17
C GLY A 287 17.10 -18.95 -4.81
N GLN A 288 15.87 -19.42 -4.63
CA GLN A 288 14.66 -18.69 -5.02
C GLN A 288 14.32 -17.62 -3.99
N LYS A 289 14.03 -16.40 -4.44
CA LYS A 289 13.54 -15.34 -3.54
C LYS A 289 12.12 -15.67 -3.10
N ALA A 290 11.90 -15.78 -1.79
CA ALA A 290 10.57 -15.97 -1.20
C ALA A 290 9.57 -14.90 -1.67
N SER A 291 8.32 -15.33 -1.90
CA SER A 291 7.21 -14.41 -2.18
C SER A 291 6.90 -13.57 -0.93
N SER A 292 6.30 -12.38 -1.12
CA SER A 292 5.94 -11.51 0.02
C SER A 292 4.88 -12.16 0.90
N GLU A 293 3.97 -12.89 0.28
CA GLU A 293 2.90 -13.63 0.93
C GLU A 293 3.47 -14.75 1.81
N TYR A 294 4.49 -15.48 1.32
CA TYR A 294 5.23 -16.46 2.11
C TYR A 294 5.97 -15.83 3.30
N LEU A 295 6.50 -14.60 3.17
CA LEU A 295 7.13 -13.90 4.30
C LEU A 295 6.09 -13.48 5.34
N LYS A 296 4.99 -12.85 4.88
CA LYS A 296 3.93 -12.33 5.74
C LYS A 296 3.17 -13.43 6.49
N VAL A 297 2.96 -14.59 5.86
CA VAL A 297 2.11 -15.65 6.43
C VAL A 297 2.64 -16.17 7.76
N LYS A 298 3.96 -16.18 7.97
CA LYS A 298 4.58 -16.60 9.23
C LYS A 298 4.23 -15.64 10.37
N TYR A 299 4.30 -14.33 10.12
CA TYR A 299 3.88 -13.31 11.08
C TYR A 299 2.37 -13.36 11.34
N LEU A 300 1.57 -13.51 10.28
CA LEU A 300 0.12 -13.59 10.40
C LEU A 300 -0.30 -14.82 11.22
N ARG A 301 0.36 -15.98 11.05
CA ARG A 301 0.10 -17.19 11.86
C ARG A 301 0.34 -16.94 13.34
N GLU A 302 1.50 -16.42 13.70
CA GLU A 302 1.82 -16.16 15.10
C GLU A 302 0.91 -15.09 15.70
N TYR A 303 0.57 -14.06 14.94
CA TYR A 303 -0.40 -13.05 15.38
C TYR A 303 -1.81 -13.63 15.53
N SER A 304 -2.22 -14.56 14.65
CA SER A 304 -3.51 -15.27 14.74
C SER A 304 -3.60 -16.11 16.01
N ARG A 305 -2.51 -16.81 16.36
CA ARG A 305 -2.38 -17.59 17.60
C ARG A 305 -2.47 -16.72 18.84
N TYR A 306 -1.76 -15.60 18.84
CA TYR A 306 -1.82 -14.62 19.91
C TYR A 306 -3.23 -14.04 20.08
N LEU A 307 -3.92 -13.67 18.99
CA LEU A 307 -5.29 -13.17 19.04
C LEU A 307 -6.27 -14.24 19.55
N HIS A 308 -6.08 -15.51 19.15
CA HIS A 308 -6.89 -16.63 19.62
C HIS A 308 -6.73 -16.86 21.13
N SER A 309 -5.50 -16.83 21.65
CA SER A 309 -5.27 -17.03 23.09
C SER A 309 -5.83 -15.91 23.98
N HIS A 310 -6.01 -14.71 23.41
CA HIS A 310 -6.57 -13.54 24.10
C HIS A 310 -7.99 -13.19 23.65
N LEU A 311 -8.69 -14.12 22.98
CA LEU A 311 -9.97 -13.84 22.35
C LEU A 311 -11.06 -13.45 23.38
N ASP A 312 -11.08 -14.16 24.50
CA ASP A 312 -12.04 -14.01 25.60
C ASP A 312 -11.49 -13.21 26.78
N ILE A 313 -10.26 -12.72 26.67
CA ILE A 313 -9.61 -11.89 27.71
C ILE A 313 -10.02 -10.43 27.48
N PRO A 314 -10.36 -9.67 28.55
CA PRO A 314 -10.63 -8.25 28.42
C PRO A 314 -9.47 -7.50 27.78
N VAL A 315 -9.77 -6.59 26.85
CA VAL A 315 -8.75 -5.87 26.03
C VAL A 315 -7.89 -4.92 26.88
N ALA A 316 -8.31 -4.61 28.10
CA ALA A 316 -7.53 -3.85 29.05
C ALA A 316 -6.41 -4.65 29.74
N GLU A 317 -6.41 -5.98 29.63
CA GLU A 317 -5.50 -6.86 30.38
C GLU A 317 -4.26 -7.29 29.59
N TYR A 318 -4.25 -7.13 28.27
CA TYR A 318 -3.12 -7.51 27.42
C TYR A 318 -2.67 -6.35 26.52
N ASN A 319 -1.42 -6.39 26.05
CA ASN A 319 -0.87 -5.36 25.18
C ASN A 319 0.10 -5.95 24.17
N VAL A 320 -0.31 -5.99 22.90
CA VAL A 320 0.50 -6.53 21.78
C VAL A 320 1.89 -5.91 21.69
N ASP A 321 2.06 -4.62 22.03
CA ASP A 321 3.38 -3.99 21.97
C ASP A 321 4.31 -4.43 23.11
N GLN A 322 3.77 -4.91 24.23
CA GLN A 322 4.55 -5.44 25.35
C GLN A 322 4.71 -6.96 25.27
N ASP A 323 3.66 -7.66 24.84
CA ASP A 323 3.59 -9.12 24.87
C ASP A 323 4.39 -9.76 23.72
N LEU A 324 4.45 -9.12 22.54
CA LEU A 324 5.18 -9.67 21.40
C LEU A 324 6.66 -9.26 21.39
N PRO A 325 7.59 -10.19 21.08
CA PRO A 325 9.01 -9.91 21.04
C PRO A 325 9.38 -8.73 20.11
N GLY A 326 10.30 -7.87 20.55
CA GLY A 326 10.71 -6.69 19.78
C GLY A 326 11.27 -7.01 18.38
N ASN A 327 12.05 -8.10 18.25
CA ASN A 327 12.59 -8.53 16.95
C ASN A 327 11.49 -9.02 16.00
N PHE A 328 10.49 -9.73 16.52
CA PHE A 328 9.31 -10.13 15.75
C PHE A 328 8.58 -8.90 15.20
N LYS A 329 8.27 -7.94 16.07
CA LYS A 329 7.60 -6.67 15.71
C LYS A 329 8.38 -5.90 14.63
N ASN A 330 9.69 -5.76 14.79
CA ASN A 330 10.55 -5.06 13.84
C ASN A 330 10.60 -5.75 12.46
N HIS A 331 10.76 -7.08 12.43
CA HIS A 331 10.80 -7.80 11.15
C HIS A 331 9.43 -7.78 10.47
N TRP A 332 8.35 -7.95 11.22
CA TRP A 332 6.99 -7.90 10.71
C TRP A 332 6.67 -6.54 10.08
N ALA A 333 6.93 -5.45 10.79
CA ALA A 333 6.66 -4.10 10.30
C ALA A 333 7.48 -3.76 9.04
N LYS A 334 8.71 -4.29 8.92
CA LYS A 334 9.58 -4.12 7.74
C LYS A 334 9.36 -5.16 6.64
N ASN A 335 8.49 -6.16 6.85
CA ASN A 335 8.31 -7.31 5.95
C ASN A 335 9.64 -8.02 5.61
N LEU A 336 10.47 -8.24 6.62
CA LEU A 336 11.73 -8.97 6.51
C LEU A 336 11.50 -10.49 6.59
N PRO A 337 12.46 -11.31 6.15
CA PRO A 337 12.40 -12.75 6.38
C PRO A 337 12.25 -13.11 7.86
N PHE A 338 11.43 -14.14 8.11
CA PHE A 338 11.26 -14.74 9.43
C PHE A 338 12.49 -15.61 9.78
N LEU A 339 13.57 -14.95 10.14
CA LEU A 339 14.84 -15.54 10.56
C LEU A 339 15.17 -14.98 11.95
N ILE A 340 14.55 -15.56 12.98
CA ILE A 340 14.69 -15.16 14.37
C ILE A 340 15.15 -16.41 15.13
N GLU A 341 16.40 -16.40 15.60
CA GLU A 341 17.10 -17.59 16.13
C GLU A 341 16.51 -18.08 17.48
N ASP A 342 15.86 -17.20 18.25
CA ASP A 342 15.28 -17.48 19.58
C ASP A 342 13.78 -17.12 19.68
N TYR A 343 13.00 -17.38 18.63
CA TYR A 343 11.57 -17.06 18.67
C TYR A 343 10.76 -18.19 19.33
N GLU A 344 10.13 -17.88 20.47
CA GLU A 344 9.12 -18.74 21.07
C GLU A 344 7.78 -18.58 20.34
N GLU A 345 7.27 -19.70 19.81
CA GLU A 345 5.96 -19.73 19.17
C GLU A 345 4.84 -19.34 20.14
N GLN A 346 3.85 -18.60 19.65
CA GLN A 346 2.68 -18.24 20.44
C GLN A 346 1.86 -19.47 20.83
N PRO A 347 0.97 -19.43 21.85
CA PRO A 347 0.14 -20.57 22.21
C PRO A 347 -0.60 -21.16 21.01
N GLY A 348 -0.62 -22.49 20.87
CA GLY A 348 -1.39 -23.15 19.82
C GLY A 348 -2.91 -22.95 20.02
N LEU A 349 -3.70 -23.25 18.99
CA LEU A 349 -5.16 -23.15 19.09
C LEU A 349 -5.70 -24.08 20.17
N GLN A 350 -6.34 -23.49 21.17
CA GLN A 350 -6.93 -24.20 22.28
C GLN A 350 -8.37 -24.65 21.98
N PRO A 351 -8.71 -25.95 22.07
CA PRO A 351 -10.05 -26.47 21.75
C PRO A 351 -11.19 -25.84 22.56
N HIS A 352 -10.90 -25.32 23.76
CA HIS A 352 -11.90 -24.69 24.62
C HIS A 352 -12.25 -23.25 24.19
N ILE A 353 -11.38 -22.58 23.44
CA ILE A 353 -11.63 -21.24 22.90
C ILE A 353 -12.25 -21.38 21.51
N LYS A 354 -13.55 -21.15 21.41
CA LYS A 354 -14.30 -21.26 20.15
C LYS A 354 -14.03 -20.07 19.23
N ASP A 355 -14.05 -20.30 17.92
CA ASP A 355 -14.01 -19.22 16.93
C ASP A 355 -15.16 -18.22 17.12
N VAL A 356 -14.98 -17.01 16.58
CA VAL A 356 -15.99 -15.97 16.61
C VAL A 356 -17.13 -16.34 15.67
N LEU A 357 -18.37 -16.22 16.17
CA LEU A 357 -19.57 -16.47 15.40
C LEU A 357 -20.11 -15.16 14.81
N PRO A 358 -20.62 -15.16 13.56
CA PRO A 358 -21.27 -13.99 13.02
C PRO A 358 -22.47 -13.59 13.87
N GLN A 359 -22.57 -12.30 14.22
CA GLN A 359 -23.73 -11.73 14.90
C GLN A 359 -24.60 -10.99 13.88
N ASN A 360 -25.91 -11.18 13.97
CA ASN A 360 -26.87 -10.44 13.17
C ASN A 360 -27.12 -9.07 13.79
N PHE A 361 -27.33 -8.05 12.97
CA PHE A 361 -27.59 -6.70 13.47
C PHE A 361 -28.80 -6.64 14.42
N ASP A 362 -29.85 -7.42 14.13
CA ASP A 362 -31.08 -7.47 14.91
C ASP A 362 -30.92 -8.13 16.29
N SER A 363 -29.82 -8.85 16.56
CA SER A 363 -29.60 -9.46 17.88
C SER A 363 -29.13 -8.46 18.93
N TYR A 364 -28.63 -7.30 18.51
CA TYR A 364 -28.21 -6.22 19.40
C TYR A 364 -29.41 -5.45 19.98
N SER A 365 -29.26 -4.91 21.18
CA SER A 365 -30.26 -3.99 21.74
C SER A 365 -30.38 -2.73 20.88
N SER A 366 -31.53 -2.05 20.95
CA SER A 366 -31.77 -0.81 20.18
C SER A 366 -30.72 0.27 20.44
N GLU A 367 -30.20 0.36 21.65
CA GLU A 367 -29.13 1.29 22.04
C GLU A 367 -27.79 0.95 21.35
N VAL A 368 -27.45 -0.34 21.26
CA VAL A 368 -26.23 -0.80 20.59
C VAL A 368 -26.36 -0.71 19.07
N GLN A 369 -27.54 -0.98 18.51
CA GLN A 369 -27.82 -0.75 17.09
C GLN A 369 -27.59 0.73 16.72
N LYS A 370 -28.10 1.65 17.56
CA LYS A 370 -27.86 3.09 17.39
C LYS A 370 -26.38 3.43 17.46
N LEU A 371 -25.65 2.86 18.42
CA LEU A 371 -24.19 3.03 18.55
C LEU A 371 -23.45 2.56 17.28
N ILE A 372 -23.81 1.40 16.73
CA ILE A 372 -23.19 0.87 15.49
C ILE A 372 -23.44 1.82 14.32
N CYS A 373 -24.68 2.30 14.13
CA CYS A 373 -24.98 3.24 13.05
C CYS A 373 -24.26 4.58 13.22
N THR A 374 -24.15 5.09 14.44
CA THR A 374 -23.37 6.29 14.74
C THR A 374 -21.88 6.09 14.43
N ALA A 375 -21.31 4.93 14.78
CA ALA A 375 -19.93 4.61 14.46
C ALA A 375 -19.69 4.52 12.95
N ASP A 376 -20.58 3.85 12.20
CA ASP A 376 -20.47 3.77 10.74
C ASP A 376 -20.50 5.16 10.09
N HIS A 377 -21.38 6.05 10.58
CA HIS A 377 -21.45 7.43 10.11
C HIS A 377 -20.16 8.22 10.39
N LEU A 378 -19.69 8.21 11.65
CA LEU A 378 -18.48 8.93 12.05
C LEU A 378 -17.24 8.42 11.30
N GLY A 379 -17.13 7.10 11.13
CA GLY A 379 -16.06 6.47 10.38
C GLY A 379 -16.04 6.86 8.90
N ALA A 380 -17.20 6.98 8.27
CA ALA A 380 -17.32 7.39 6.87
C ALA A 380 -16.83 8.84 6.63
N LEU A 381 -16.93 9.72 7.64
CA LEU A 381 -16.39 11.09 7.54
C LEU A 381 -14.86 11.12 7.46
N MET A 382 -14.19 10.06 7.93
CA MET A 382 -12.72 9.92 7.90
C MET A 382 -12.19 9.36 6.58
N GLN A 383 -13.07 9.02 5.62
CA GLN A 383 -12.68 8.47 4.34
C GLN A 383 -11.96 9.52 3.49
N TYR A 384 -10.78 9.18 2.98
CA TYR A 384 -10.12 9.98 1.95
C TYR A 384 -10.80 9.82 0.60
N ASP A 385 -11.22 10.94 0.01
CA ASP A 385 -11.69 11.02 -1.38
C ASP A 385 -10.51 11.34 -2.31
N THR A 386 -9.61 10.36 -2.44
CA THR A 386 -8.43 10.44 -3.31
C THR A 386 -8.20 9.12 -4.04
N PRO A 387 -7.74 9.16 -5.30
CA PRO A 387 -7.45 7.92 -6.04
C PRO A 387 -6.45 7.05 -5.28
N GLY A 388 -6.73 5.74 -5.25
CA GLY A 388 -5.92 4.76 -4.52
C GLY A 388 -6.27 4.54 -3.04
N PHE A 389 -7.26 5.25 -2.50
CA PHE A 389 -7.89 4.95 -1.20
C PHE A 389 -9.30 4.40 -1.43
N LEU A 390 -9.53 3.16 -1.01
CA LEU A 390 -10.84 2.50 -1.13
C LEU A 390 -11.62 2.65 0.18
N PRO A 391 -12.95 2.82 0.10
CA PRO A 391 -13.79 2.79 1.29
C PRO A 391 -13.78 1.40 1.92
N ASN A 392 -13.49 1.34 3.21
CA ASN A 392 -13.47 0.11 3.99
C ASN A 392 -14.46 0.21 5.15
N ARG A 393 -15.60 -0.48 5.04
CA ARG A 393 -16.69 -0.43 6.03
C ARG A 393 -16.24 -0.91 7.40
N ARG A 394 -15.38 -1.94 7.44
CA ARG A 394 -14.84 -2.51 8.68
C ARG A 394 -13.95 -1.50 9.40
N ILE A 395 -13.09 -0.79 8.66
CA ILE A 395 -12.26 0.29 9.22
C ILE A 395 -13.13 1.48 9.62
N HIS A 396 -14.11 1.88 8.82
CA HIS A 396 -15.04 2.96 9.19
C HIS A 396 -15.69 2.67 10.54
N ARG A 397 -16.29 1.48 10.71
CA ARG A 397 -16.89 1.10 11.98
C ARG A 397 -15.89 1.12 13.13
N ALA A 398 -14.71 0.52 12.93
CA ALA A 398 -13.68 0.47 13.96
C ALA A 398 -13.26 1.86 14.43
N MET A 399 -13.03 2.78 13.48
CA MET A 399 -12.58 4.13 13.80
C MET A 399 -13.70 5.01 14.35
N GLY A 400 -14.95 4.77 13.93
CA GLY A 400 -16.12 5.42 14.54
C GLY A 400 -16.37 4.97 15.97
N LEU A 401 -16.26 3.67 16.26
CA LEU A 401 -16.32 3.14 17.63
C LEU A 401 -15.17 3.70 18.47
N ALA A 402 -13.96 3.77 17.91
CA ALA A 402 -12.82 4.41 18.56
C ALA A 402 -13.09 5.89 18.89
N THR A 403 -13.69 6.65 17.97
CA THR A 403 -14.06 8.06 18.20
C THR A 403 -15.04 8.21 19.36
N VAL A 404 -16.09 7.38 19.42
CA VAL A 404 -17.04 7.40 20.53
C VAL A 404 -16.38 6.98 21.84
N GLU A 405 -15.50 5.98 21.82
CA GLU A 405 -14.77 5.53 23.02
C GLU A 405 -13.79 6.59 23.52
N VAL A 406 -13.07 7.27 22.62
CA VAL A 406 -12.19 8.41 22.97
C VAL A 406 -13.02 9.54 23.57
N MET A 407 -14.17 9.88 22.98
CA MET A 407 -15.10 10.87 23.53
C MET A 407 -15.49 10.51 24.97
N GLN A 408 -15.94 9.27 25.20
CA GLN A 408 -16.35 8.79 26.52
C GLN A 408 -15.18 8.80 27.52
N ALA A 409 -13.99 8.39 27.11
CA ALA A 409 -12.79 8.36 27.96
C ALA A 409 -12.32 9.77 28.35
N MET A 410 -12.33 10.71 27.41
CA MET A 410 -11.97 12.10 27.66
C MET A 410 -12.99 12.81 28.56
N HIS A 411 -14.28 12.60 28.30
CA HIS A 411 -15.35 13.16 29.13
C HIS A 411 -15.23 12.68 30.60
N ARG A 412 -14.98 11.38 30.81
CA ARG A 412 -14.68 10.81 32.15
C ARG A 412 -13.43 11.46 32.78
N THR A 413 -12.39 11.70 32.00
CA THR A 413 -11.14 12.31 32.49
C THR A 413 -11.33 13.77 32.91
N TRP A 414 -12.12 14.53 32.14
CA TRP A 414 -12.45 15.92 32.45
C TRP A 414 -13.45 16.05 33.61
N SER A 415 -14.27 15.03 33.87
CA SER A 415 -15.12 14.97 35.08
C SER A 415 -14.38 14.54 36.36
N ASN A 416 -13.04 14.50 36.34
CA ASN A 416 -12.13 14.06 37.41
C ASN A 416 -12.18 12.56 37.74
N SER A 417 -12.67 11.72 36.82
CA SER A 417 -12.55 10.27 36.96
C SER A 417 -11.12 9.80 36.67
N LYS A 418 -10.60 8.88 37.49
CA LYS A 418 -9.31 8.24 37.22
C LYS A 418 -9.51 7.02 36.30
N VAL A 419 -8.55 6.76 35.42
CA VAL A 419 -8.56 5.60 34.53
C VAL A 419 -7.75 4.47 35.17
N ARG A 420 -8.24 3.24 35.06
CA ARG A 420 -7.52 2.04 35.48
C ARG A 420 -6.72 1.50 34.29
N VAL A 421 -5.39 1.53 34.39
CA VAL A 421 -4.47 1.00 33.39
C VAL A 421 -3.56 -0.02 34.08
N ASN A 422 -3.50 -1.25 33.58
CA ASN A 422 -2.69 -2.35 34.13
C ASN A 422 -2.93 -2.54 35.65
N GLY A 423 -4.19 -2.51 36.06
CA GLY A 423 -4.59 -2.67 37.46
C GLY A 423 -4.39 -1.43 38.35
N LYS A 424 -3.66 -0.39 37.91
CA LYS A 424 -3.40 0.84 38.67
C LYS A 424 -4.32 1.98 38.24
N THR A 425 -4.86 2.71 39.21
CA THR A 425 -5.75 3.83 38.98
C THR A 425 -4.95 5.14 38.89
N ARG A 426 -4.79 5.70 37.69
CA ARG A 426 -4.03 6.92 37.42
C ARG A 426 -4.82 7.90 36.53
N GLN A 427 -4.32 9.14 36.40
CA GLN A 427 -4.86 10.05 35.38
C GLN A 427 -4.46 9.56 33.99
N MET A 428 -5.41 9.65 33.06
CA MET A 428 -5.23 9.30 31.65
C MET A 428 -4.13 10.15 31.03
N GLN A 429 -3.15 9.52 30.39
CA GLN A 429 -2.12 10.20 29.62
C GLN A 429 -2.52 10.31 28.15
N TRP A 430 -1.85 11.18 27.39
CA TRP A 430 -2.08 11.31 25.95
C TRP A 430 -1.96 9.96 25.23
N ARG A 431 -0.99 9.12 25.62
CA ARG A 431 -0.79 7.80 25.02
C ARG A 431 -1.98 6.87 25.23
N ASP A 432 -2.57 6.88 26.44
CA ASP A 432 -3.76 6.07 26.74
C ASP A 432 -4.94 6.46 25.81
N MET A 433 -5.02 7.73 25.40
CA MET A 433 -6.05 8.24 24.48
C MET A 433 -5.85 7.73 23.05
N PHE A 434 -4.62 7.78 22.54
CA PHE A 434 -4.32 7.23 21.22
C PHE A 434 -4.39 5.70 21.21
N ASP A 435 -4.05 5.04 22.32
CA ASP A 435 -4.11 3.58 22.43
C ASP A 435 -5.53 3.03 22.23
N ILE A 436 -6.58 3.77 22.61
CA ILE A 436 -7.97 3.41 22.31
C ILE A 436 -8.16 3.23 20.79
N ALA A 437 -7.77 4.24 20.02
CA ALA A 437 -7.89 4.21 18.56
C ALA A 437 -6.94 3.19 17.90
N VAL A 438 -5.73 3.02 18.45
CA VAL A 438 -4.76 2.01 17.98
C VAL A 438 -5.32 0.60 18.14
N LYS A 439 -5.98 0.29 19.26
CA LYS A 439 -6.59 -1.04 19.50
C LYS A 439 -7.62 -1.39 18.44
N TRP A 440 -8.58 -0.49 18.20
CA TRP A 440 -9.58 -0.69 17.15
C TRP A 440 -8.95 -0.82 15.77
N ARG A 441 -7.99 0.05 15.43
CA ARG A 441 -7.31 0.00 14.13
C ARG A 441 -6.55 -1.31 13.92
N ARG A 442 -5.91 -1.85 14.96
CA ARG A 442 -5.14 -3.10 14.93
C ARG A 442 -6.03 -4.32 14.70
N ILE A 443 -7.18 -4.39 15.37
CA ILE A 443 -8.15 -5.49 15.20
C ILE A 443 -8.87 -5.38 13.84
N ALA A 444 -9.05 -4.16 13.32
CA ALA A 444 -9.73 -3.87 12.05
C ALA A 444 -9.00 -4.36 10.78
N ASP A 445 -7.69 -4.61 10.82
CA ASP A 445 -6.97 -5.23 9.69
C ASP A 445 -5.73 -5.98 10.18
N PRO A 446 -5.82 -7.31 10.38
CA PRO A 446 -4.70 -8.11 10.91
C PRO A 446 -3.51 -8.23 9.94
N ASP A 447 -3.64 -7.85 8.66
CA ASP A 447 -2.51 -7.81 7.70
C ASP A 447 -1.52 -6.69 8.03
N GLN A 448 -2.02 -5.59 8.62
CA GLN A 448 -1.24 -4.39 8.86
C GLN A 448 -0.80 -4.31 10.33
N PRO A 449 0.49 -4.51 10.64
CA PRO A 449 0.98 -4.29 11.98
C PRO A 449 0.94 -2.81 12.32
N VAL A 450 0.04 -2.44 13.21
CA VAL A 450 -0.05 -1.10 13.82
C VAL A 450 0.67 -1.18 15.15
N LEU A 451 1.92 -0.75 15.21
CA LEU A 451 2.81 -0.90 16.36
C LEU A 451 3.48 0.44 16.68
N TRP A 452 3.72 0.68 17.97
CA TRP A 452 4.44 1.88 18.41
C TRP A 452 5.92 1.77 18.10
N LEU A 453 6.44 2.73 17.33
CA LEU A 453 7.81 2.70 16.84
C LEU A 453 8.83 2.92 17.96
N ASP A 454 8.47 3.70 18.98
CA ASP A 454 9.33 3.93 20.15
C ASP A 454 9.47 2.70 21.06
N GLN A 455 8.63 1.68 20.86
CA GLN A 455 8.70 0.39 21.55
C GLN A 455 9.38 -0.70 20.71
N MET A 456 10.08 -0.30 19.65
CA MET A 456 10.92 -1.19 18.82
C MET A 456 12.34 -1.32 19.40
N PRO A 457 13.08 -2.39 19.09
CA PRO A 457 14.46 -2.56 19.56
C PRO A 457 15.36 -1.38 19.17
N ALA A 458 16.23 -0.92 20.08
CA ALA A 458 17.10 0.24 19.89
C ALA A 458 17.96 0.20 18.61
N ARG A 459 18.44 -0.99 18.20
CA ARG A 459 19.19 -1.18 16.94
C ARG A 459 18.38 -0.83 15.69
N SER A 460 17.06 -0.95 15.78
CA SER A 460 16.13 -0.62 14.70
C SER A 460 15.87 0.88 14.63
N LEU A 461 15.85 1.56 15.78
CA LEU A 461 15.74 3.02 15.90
C LEU A 461 17.02 3.71 15.45
N SER A 462 18.20 3.18 15.83
CA SER A 462 19.50 3.76 15.45
C SER A 462 19.86 3.57 13.97
N ARG A 463 19.32 2.53 13.32
CA ARG A 463 19.40 2.37 11.85
C ARG A 463 18.31 3.13 11.10
N GLY A 464 17.44 3.86 11.80
CA GLY A 464 16.27 4.54 11.26
C GLY A 464 15.19 3.54 10.85
N PHE A 465 14.16 3.35 11.68
CA PHE A 465 12.86 2.90 11.16
C PHE A 465 12.24 4.12 10.45
N ASN A 466 12.86 4.56 9.36
CA ASN A 466 12.39 5.74 8.67
C ASN A 466 11.10 5.37 7.94
N ASN A 467 10.05 6.16 8.16
CA ASN A 467 8.83 5.99 7.39
C ASN A 467 9.10 6.56 5.99
N HIS A 468 9.37 5.68 5.03
CA HIS A 468 9.68 6.05 3.66
C HIS A 468 8.42 6.03 2.79
N ILE A 469 8.03 7.21 2.32
CA ILE A 469 6.97 7.38 1.34
C ILE A 469 7.64 7.68 0.00
N ASN A 470 7.67 6.69 -0.88
CA ASN A 470 8.14 6.90 -2.25
C ASN A 470 7.01 7.55 -3.06
N LEU A 471 7.27 8.79 -3.48
CA LEU A 471 6.39 9.59 -4.34
C LEU A 471 6.67 9.24 -5.80
N ILE A 472 7.95 9.19 -6.20
CA ILE A 472 8.40 8.70 -7.50
C ILE A 472 9.53 7.70 -7.28
N ARG A 473 9.50 6.56 -7.95
CA ARG A 473 10.57 5.56 -7.92
C ARG A 473 10.84 5.01 -9.31
N GLY A 474 12.01 5.34 -9.86
CA GLY A 474 12.33 5.09 -11.25
C GLY A 474 11.38 5.89 -12.14
N GLN A 475 10.50 5.17 -12.83
CA GLN A 475 9.46 5.74 -13.69
C GLN A 475 8.06 5.66 -13.04
N ILE A 476 7.94 5.10 -11.84
CA ILE A 476 6.66 4.85 -11.16
C ILE A 476 6.28 6.03 -10.28
N ILE A 477 5.06 6.55 -10.47
CA ILE A 477 4.50 7.65 -9.68
C ILE A 477 3.42 7.10 -8.73
N ASN A 478 3.51 7.49 -7.46
CA ASN A 478 2.52 7.14 -6.47
C ASN A 478 1.32 8.09 -6.53
N ILE A 479 0.25 7.59 -7.14
CA ILE A 479 -0.99 8.33 -7.43
C ILE A 479 -1.64 8.90 -6.17
N ARG A 480 -1.53 8.22 -5.03
CA ARG A 480 -2.17 8.65 -3.76
C ARG A 480 -1.77 10.05 -3.35
N TYR A 481 -0.54 10.45 -3.71
CA TYR A 481 0.05 11.72 -3.32
C TYR A 481 0.15 12.71 -4.48
N LEU A 482 -0.38 12.37 -5.66
CA LEU A 482 -0.25 13.18 -6.87
C LEU A 482 -0.76 14.62 -6.66
N ALA A 483 -1.85 14.78 -5.92
CA ALA A 483 -2.42 16.10 -5.60
C ALA A 483 -1.50 17.00 -4.74
N TYR A 484 -0.49 16.42 -4.10
CA TYR A 484 0.48 17.13 -3.27
C TYR A 484 1.79 17.43 -4.01
N PHE A 485 1.97 16.95 -5.24
CA PHE A 485 3.24 17.14 -5.95
C PHE A 485 3.57 18.62 -6.15
N ASP A 486 2.58 19.44 -6.53
CA ASP A 486 2.77 20.87 -6.72
C ASP A 486 3.12 21.58 -5.40
N ASN A 487 2.39 21.27 -4.32
CA ASN A 487 2.66 21.84 -2.99
C ASN A 487 4.06 21.45 -2.47
N ILE A 488 4.47 20.20 -2.68
CA ILE A 488 5.79 19.72 -2.27
C ILE A 488 6.87 20.35 -3.16
N LEU A 489 6.61 20.51 -4.46
CA LEU A 489 7.52 21.18 -5.40
C LEU A 489 7.77 22.63 -4.99
N ASP A 490 6.73 23.39 -4.67
CA ASP A 490 6.84 24.76 -4.18
C ASP A 490 7.61 24.83 -2.85
N PHE A 491 7.30 23.92 -1.92
CA PHE A 491 8.05 23.79 -0.67
C PHE A 491 9.54 23.51 -0.92
N ILE A 492 9.88 22.62 -1.86
CA ILE A 492 11.27 22.33 -2.23
C ILE A 492 11.96 23.58 -2.78
N LYS A 493 11.31 24.30 -3.71
CA LYS A 493 11.85 25.54 -4.30
C LYS A 493 12.19 26.56 -3.21
N ASP A 494 11.27 26.79 -2.27
CA ASP A 494 11.48 27.71 -1.15
C ASP A 494 12.67 27.30 -0.28
N ARG A 495 12.79 26.00 0.03
CA ARG A 495 13.91 25.50 0.86
C ARG A 495 15.24 25.53 0.13
N ILE A 496 15.28 25.29 -1.18
CA ILE A 496 16.48 25.47 -2.01
C ILE A 496 16.94 26.92 -1.94
N LEU A 497 16.02 27.89 -2.06
CA LEU A 497 16.35 29.31 -1.96
C LEU A 497 16.91 29.68 -0.58
N VAL A 498 16.34 29.16 0.51
CA VAL A 498 16.85 29.39 1.87
C VAL A 498 18.26 28.81 2.03
N TYR A 499 18.48 27.58 1.56
CA TYR A 499 19.78 26.92 1.64
C TYR A 499 20.84 27.68 0.83
N HIS A 500 20.59 27.96 -0.45
CA HIS A 500 21.54 28.69 -1.28
C HIS A 500 21.73 30.15 -0.85
N GLY A 501 20.70 30.80 -0.29
CA GLY A 501 20.82 32.13 0.30
C GLY A 501 21.80 32.18 1.47
N ALA A 502 21.85 31.13 2.29
CA ALA A 502 22.77 31.03 3.43
C ALA A 502 24.23 30.76 3.01
N TYR A 503 24.45 29.95 1.96
CA TYR A 503 25.80 29.53 1.56
C TYR A 503 26.41 30.33 0.38
N ASN A 504 25.59 30.87 -0.53
CA ASN A 504 26.05 31.63 -1.70
C ASN A 504 25.04 32.74 -2.11
N PRO A 505 25.06 33.90 -1.43
CA PRO A 505 24.11 34.99 -1.68
C PRO A 505 24.25 35.66 -3.06
N ARG A 506 25.40 35.55 -3.73
CA ARG A 506 25.63 36.17 -5.06
C ARG A 506 24.99 35.40 -6.21
N GLY A 507 24.87 34.07 -6.09
CA GLY A 507 24.23 33.19 -7.09
C GLY A 507 22.72 33.03 -6.89
N LEU A 508 22.12 33.66 -5.87
CA LEU A 508 20.71 33.47 -5.51
C LEU A 508 19.75 33.91 -6.61
N LEU A 509 20.09 34.95 -7.37
CA LEU A 509 19.25 35.48 -8.44
C LEU A 509 19.16 34.49 -9.62
N GLU A 510 20.28 33.86 -9.98
CA GLU A 510 20.35 32.84 -11.03
C GLU A 510 19.58 31.57 -10.64
N VAL A 511 19.73 31.14 -9.38
CA VAL A 511 18.97 30.00 -8.84
C VAL A 511 17.47 30.29 -8.85
N ARG A 512 17.06 31.50 -8.45
CA ARG A 512 15.64 31.90 -8.49
C ARG A 512 15.07 31.85 -9.91
N GLN A 513 15.76 32.41 -10.89
CA GLN A 513 15.34 32.37 -12.30
C GLN A 513 15.29 30.94 -12.85
N ALA A 514 16.24 30.08 -12.46
CA ALA A 514 16.22 28.67 -12.86
C ALA A 514 15.00 27.94 -12.26
N LEU A 515 14.67 28.19 -10.99
CA LEU A 515 13.53 27.59 -10.30
C LEU A 515 12.16 28.07 -10.80
N GLU A 516 12.06 29.28 -11.36
CA GLU A 516 10.82 29.79 -11.97
C GLU A 516 10.40 28.97 -13.21
N ASN A 517 11.36 28.40 -13.94
CA ASN A 517 11.10 27.57 -15.12
C ASN A 517 10.75 26.10 -14.79
N VAL A 518 10.81 25.71 -13.52
CA VAL A 518 10.57 24.34 -13.06
C VAL A 518 9.08 24.11 -12.88
N ASN A 519 8.51 23.23 -13.70
CA ASN A 519 7.11 22.83 -13.59
C ASN A 519 6.96 21.40 -13.05
N LYS A 520 8.02 20.59 -13.12
CA LYS A 520 8.01 19.22 -12.62
C LYS A 520 9.21 18.92 -11.74
N VAL A 521 9.07 17.91 -10.88
CA VAL A 521 10.14 17.48 -9.97
C VAL A 521 11.37 16.99 -10.75
N GLU A 522 11.17 16.39 -11.92
CA GLU A 522 12.23 15.94 -12.81
C GLU A 522 13.13 17.10 -13.29
N ASP A 523 12.57 18.30 -13.45
CA ASP A 523 13.28 19.49 -13.93
C ASP A 523 14.26 20.04 -12.86
N LEU A 524 14.05 19.70 -11.58
CA LEU A 524 14.92 20.14 -10.48
C LEU A 524 16.29 19.46 -10.50
N LEU A 525 16.37 18.20 -10.93
CA LEU A 525 17.60 17.41 -10.88
C LEU A 525 18.74 18.01 -11.74
N PRO A 526 18.52 18.38 -13.02
CA PRO A 526 19.53 19.07 -13.84
C PRO A 526 20.01 20.38 -13.22
N ILE A 527 19.09 21.18 -12.68
CA ILE A 527 19.38 22.48 -12.06
C ILE A 527 20.25 22.27 -10.82
N MET A 528 19.87 21.36 -9.91
CA MET A 528 20.64 21.08 -8.71
C MET A 528 22.04 20.53 -9.01
N LYS A 529 22.20 19.74 -10.09
CA LYS A 529 23.51 19.26 -10.56
C LYS A 529 24.44 20.40 -11.03
N GLN A 530 23.90 21.48 -11.57
CA GLN A 530 24.69 22.65 -11.97
C GLN A 530 25.20 23.44 -10.75
N PHE A 531 24.38 23.57 -9.71
CA PHE A 531 24.70 24.42 -8.55
C PHE A 531 25.42 23.73 -7.40
N ASN A 532 25.48 22.39 -7.37
CA ASN A 532 26.15 21.64 -6.29
C ASN A 532 27.12 20.57 -6.81
N SER A 533 28.40 20.94 -6.92
CA SER A 533 29.46 20.07 -7.48
C SER A 533 29.86 18.89 -6.58
N LYS A 534 29.42 18.86 -5.31
CA LYS A 534 29.77 17.80 -4.34
C LYS A 534 28.74 16.67 -4.26
N THR A 535 27.48 16.91 -4.62
CA THR A 535 26.41 15.90 -4.57
C THR A 535 26.19 15.32 -5.97
N ARG A 536 26.92 14.25 -6.31
CA ARG A 536 26.92 13.68 -7.67
C ARG A 536 25.56 13.14 -8.13
N ASP A 537 24.70 12.68 -7.22
CA ASP A 537 23.52 11.87 -7.57
C ASP A 537 22.17 12.32 -6.99
N GLY A 538 22.10 13.43 -6.22
CA GLY A 538 20.82 13.95 -5.69
C GLY A 538 20.94 15.05 -4.62
N PHE A 539 19.80 15.50 -4.08
CA PHE A 539 19.74 16.50 -3.00
C PHE A 539 18.70 16.11 -1.94
N THR A 540 18.90 16.62 -0.73
CA THR A 540 18.05 16.33 0.43
C THR A 540 17.64 17.62 1.13
N VAL A 541 16.36 17.77 1.45
CA VAL A 541 15.79 18.95 2.11
C VAL A 541 15.08 18.52 3.39
N ASN A 542 15.38 19.17 4.50
CA ASN A 542 14.68 18.94 5.76
C ASN A 542 13.66 20.04 6.02
N SER A 543 12.46 19.63 6.42
CA SER A 543 11.42 20.51 6.98
C SER A 543 11.72 20.82 8.44
N LYS A 544 11.24 21.98 8.90
CA LYS A 544 11.36 22.47 10.27
C LYS A 544 9.97 22.70 10.84
N VAL A 545 9.77 22.28 12.09
CA VAL A 545 8.50 22.36 12.79
C VAL A 545 8.68 23.23 14.04
N PRO A 546 7.97 24.37 14.17
CA PRO A 546 8.11 25.24 15.33
C PRO A 546 7.56 24.56 16.59
N SER A 547 8.20 24.78 17.74
CA SER A 547 7.70 24.35 19.06
C SER A 547 6.68 25.36 19.61
N MET A 548 5.58 24.88 20.20
CA MET A 548 4.65 25.72 20.95
C MET A 548 5.08 25.88 22.41
N LYS A 549 5.75 24.86 22.96
CA LYS A 549 6.27 24.84 24.33
C LYS A 549 7.46 25.78 24.54
N ASP A 550 8.42 25.75 23.62
CA ASP A 550 9.67 26.51 23.69
C ASP A 550 9.71 27.54 22.53
N PRO A 551 9.26 28.80 22.73
CA PRO A 551 9.24 29.81 21.67
C PRO A 551 10.63 30.03 21.05
N GLY A 552 10.71 29.99 19.72
CA GLY A 552 11.96 30.15 18.97
C GLY A 552 12.76 28.86 18.75
N LYS A 553 12.31 27.72 19.31
CA LYS A 553 12.89 26.41 19.03
C LYS A 553 12.16 25.74 17.86
N GLU A 554 12.94 25.12 16.98
CA GLU A 554 12.42 24.34 15.85
C GLU A 554 12.90 22.89 15.94
N TYR A 555 12.01 21.95 15.65
CA TYR A 555 12.28 20.53 15.56
C TYR A 555 12.42 20.09 14.09
N ASP A 556 13.10 18.96 13.87
CA ASP A 556 13.17 18.36 12.54
C ASP A 556 11.83 17.72 12.17
N GLY A 557 11.28 18.12 11.02
CA GLY A 557 10.05 17.57 10.45
C GLY A 557 10.33 16.31 9.63
N PHE A 558 9.92 16.35 8.37
CA PHE A 558 10.22 15.33 7.38
C PHE A 558 11.38 15.74 6.47
N THR A 559 12.03 14.74 5.89
CA THR A 559 13.13 14.88 4.95
C THR A 559 12.63 14.50 3.56
N ILE A 560 12.80 15.39 2.59
CA ILE A 560 12.60 15.10 1.18
C ILE A 560 13.94 14.70 0.58
N THR A 561 13.99 13.58 -0.10
CA THR A 561 15.17 13.13 -0.85
C THR A 561 14.81 13.01 -2.33
N ILE A 562 15.61 13.64 -3.18
CA ILE A 562 15.51 13.51 -4.64
C ILE A 562 16.84 13.04 -5.17
N THR A 563 16.89 11.82 -5.69
CA THR A 563 18.08 11.26 -6.34
C THR A 563 17.75 10.84 -7.76
N GLY A 564 18.74 10.89 -8.64
CA GLY A 564 18.56 10.57 -10.06
C GLY A 564 19.79 9.89 -10.64
N ASP A 565 19.60 8.71 -11.22
CA ASP A 565 20.66 7.93 -11.88
C ASP A 565 20.89 8.39 -13.33
N ARG A 566 22.00 7.98 -13.94
CA ARG A 566 22.39 8.28 -15.33
C ARG A 566 21.41 7.72 -16.36
N VAL A 567 20.63 6.70 -15.98
CA VAL A 567 19.63 6.03 -16.84
C VAL A 567 18.25 6.74 -16.79
N GLY A 568 18.15 7.90 -16.12
CA GLY A 568 16.90 8.66 -16.02
C GLY A 568 15.92 8.14 -14.96
N ASN A 569 16.34 7.17 -14.13
CA ASN A 569 15.58 6.71 -12.98
C ASN A 569 15.67 7.73 -11.83
N MET A 570 14.54 8.25 -11.39
CA MET A 570 14.45 9.20 -10.28
C MET A 570 13.84 8.55 -9.04
N LEU A 571 14.41 8.80 -7.87
CA LEU A 571 13.80 8.51 -6.58
C LEU A 571 13.42 9.84 -5.94
N PHE A 572 12.14 10.06 -5.76
CA PHE A 572 11.57 11.16 -4.98
C PHE A 572 10.85 10.54 -3.79
N SER A 573 11.41 10.74 -2.59
CA SER A 573 10.87 10.18 -1.35
C SER A 573 10.71 11.24 -0.28
N VAL A 574 9.68 11.03 0.56
CA VAL A 574 9.47 11.74 1.82
C VAL A 574 9.78 10.76 2.94
N GLU A 575 10.67 11.14 3.83
CA GLU A 575 11.18 10.30 4.92
C GLU A 575 10.95 10.99 6.26
N THR A 576 10.26 10.32 7.17
CA THR A 576 10.17 10.79 8.57
C THR A 576 11.18 10.01 9.41
N GLN A 577 12.16 10.71 9.96
CA GLN A 577 13.17 10.10 10.81
C GLN A 577 12.59 9.74 12.19
N THR A 578 12.96 8.58 12.71
CA THR A 578 12.49 8.09 14.02
C THR A 578 13.66 7.96 15.01
N THR A 579 14.51 8.98 15.08
CA THR A 579 15.60 9.00 16.06
C THR A 579 15.04 9.14 17.47
N GLU A 580 15.77 8.63 18.45
CA GLU A 580 15.35 8.69 19.85
C GLU A 580 15.21 10.13 20.34
N GLU A 581 16.19 10.98 20.01
CA GLU A 581 16.18 12.42 20.37
C GLU A 581 14.95 13.15 19.79
N ARG A 582 14.66 12.95 18.50
CA ARG A 582 13.48 13.54 17.86
C ARG A 582 12.20 13.04 18.51
N THR A 583 12.12 11.73 18.77
CA THR A 583 10.93 11.13 19.39
C THR A 583 10.67 11.73 20.77
N GLN A 584 11.70 11.90 21.60
CA GLN A 584 11.59 12.52 22.92
C GLN A 584 11.16 13.99 22.84
N GLN A 585 11.69 14.76 21.87
CA GLN A 585 11.30 16.16 21.66
C GLN A 585 9.80 16.29 21.35
N TYR A 586 9.30 15.53 20.36
CA TYR A 586 7.89 15.56 20.00
C TYR A 586 6.99 15.00 21.11
N GLN A 587 7.41 13.96 21.83
CA GLN A 587 6.65 13.44 22.97
C GLN A 587 6.52 14.47 24.09
N SER A 588 7.57 15.24 24.37
CA SER A 588 7.53 16.32 25.38
C SER A 588 6.57 17.44 24.97
N GLU A 589 6.54 17.79 23.68
CA GLU A 589 5.62 18.78 23.11
C GLU A 589 4.16 18.31 23.23
N ILE A 590 3.87 17.08 22.79
CA ILE A 590 2.55 16.45 22.89
C ILE A 590 2.08 16.35 24.35
N GLU A 591 2.97 16.01 25.27
CA GLU A 591 2.64 15.94 26.70
C GLU A 591 2.29 17.32 27.28
N SER A 592 2.99 18.37 26.88
CA SER A 592 2.69 19.75 27.29
C SER A 592 1.30 20.18 26.80
N ILE A 593 1.03 19.99 25.51
CA ILE A 593 -0.27 20.33 24.89
C ILE A 593 -1.40 19.54 25.55
N TYR A 594 -1.18 18.25 25.84
CA TYR A 594 -2.18 17.41 26.50
C TYR A 594 -2.48 17.85 27.94
N LYS A 595 -1.49 18.33 28.68
CA LYS A 595 -1.70 18.91 30.02
C LYS A 595 -2.58 20.15 29.95
N ASP A 596 -2.32 21.05 29.02
CA ASP A 596 -3.11 22.26 28.79
C ASP A 596 -4.53 21.94 28.32
N LEU A 597 -4.67 20.97 27.41
CA LEU A 597 -5.94 20.43 26.94
C LEU A 597 -6.77 19.88 28.10
N THR A 598 -6.14 19.10 28.99
CA THR A 598 -6.82 18.52 30.16
C THR A 598 -7.23 19.59 31.16
N ALA A 599 -6.39 20.60 31.40
CA ALA A 599 -6.71 21.70 32.30
C ALA A 599 -7.90 22.53 31.78
N LYS A 600 -7.89 22.91 30.50
CA LYS A 600 -9.00 23.65 29.88
C LYS A 600 -10.27 22.80 29.75
N GLY A 601 -10.15 21.51 29.42
CA GLY A 601 -11.30 20.59 29.37
C GLY A 601 -11.99 20.43 30.72
N LYS A 602 -11.24 20.35 31.82
CA LYS A 602 -11.78 20.37 33.18
C LYS A 602 -12.47 21.69 33.53
N ALA A 603 -11.88 22.81 33.13
CA ALA A 603 -12.50 24.12 33.33
C ALA A 603 -13.85 24.23 32.59
N LEU A 604 -13.91 23.73 31.34
CA LEU A 604 -15.13 23.69 30.53
C LEU A 604 -16.24 22.85 31.16
N MET A 605 -15.91 21.77 31.87
CA MET A 605 -16.91 20.96 32.60
C MET A 605 -17.42 21.65 33.87
N LEU A 606 -16.67 22.60 34.44
CA LEU A 606 -17.02 23.32 35.66
C LEU A 606 -17.74 24.65 35.38
N SER A 607 -17.51 25.27 34.23
CA SER A 607 -18.12 26.54 33.83
C SER A 607 -19.43 26.33 33.05
N SER A 608 -20.49 27.03 33.43
CA SER A 608 -21.77 27.10 32.69
C SER A 608 -21.71 28.02 31.46
N GLU A 609 -20.63 28.80 31.31
CA GLU A 609 -20.38 29.59 30.11
C GLU A 609 -19.70 28.70 29.05
N LEU A 610 -20.03 28.91 27.77
CA LEU A 610 -19.30 28.34 26.63
C LEU A 610 -17.85 28.88 26.61
N GLY A 611 -17.03 28.44 27.56
CA GLY A 611 -15.63 28.80 27.65
C GLY A 611 -14.92 28.41 26.37
N ASP A 612 -14.28 29.40 25.75
CA ASP A 612 -13.39 29.38 24.57
C ASP A 612 -13.24 28.02 23.86
N ALA A 613 -14.35 27.52 23.30
CA ALA A 613 -14.40 26.23 22.62
C ALA A 613 -13.43 26.21 21.43
N ASP A 614 -13.16 27.39 20.85
CA ASP A 614 -12.19 27.58 19.79
C ASP A 614 -10.75 27.37 20.22
N ALA A 615 -10.35 27.86 21.40
CA ALA A 615 -9.03 27.58 21.96
C ALA A 615 -8.83 26.09 22.26
N LEU A 616 -9.86 25.41 22.77
CA LEU A 616 -9.81 23.97 23.00
C LEU A 616 -9.68 23.20 21.67
N CYS A 617 -10.44 23.60 20.64
CA CYS A 617 -10.30 23.05 19.29
C CYS A 617 -8.88 23.24 18.74
N ASN A 618 -8.28 24.43 18.92
CA ASN A 618 -6.91 24.68 18.47
C ASN A 618 -5.90 23.76 19.17
N LEU A 619 -6.03 23.54 20.50
CA LEU A 619 -5.15 22.60 21.21
C LEU A 619 -5.29 21.15 20.70
N ILE A 620 -6.52 20.71 20.42
CA ILE A 620 -6.77 19.37 19.85
C ILE A 620 -6.10 19.24 18.47
N LEU A 621 -6.21 20.26 17.62
CA LEU A 621 -5.61 20.26 16.28
C LEU A 621 -4.08 20.36 16.33
N SER A 622 -3.52 21.14 17.27
CA SER A 622 -2.07 21.18 17.52
C SER A 622 -1.53 19.83 17.98
N LEU A 623 -2.25 19.12 18.86
CA LEU A 623 -1.87 17.78 19.29
C LEU A 623 -1.69 16.83 18.10
N VAL A 624 -2.61 16.89 17.14
CA VAL A 624 -2.56 16.06 15.93
C VAL A 624 -1.56 16.54 14.91
N TYR A 625 -1.33 17.85 14.80
CA TYR A 625 -0.22 18.38 14.00
C TYR A 625 1.12 17.75 14.42
N TYR A 626 1.42 17.71 15.73
CA TYR A 626 2.65 17.08 16.22
C TYR A 626 2.62 15.55 16.11
N PHE A 627 1.47 14.90 16.32
CA PHE A 627 1.36 13.45 16.15
C PHE A 627 1.58 13.00 14.69
N CYS A 628 1.00 13.72 13.73
CA CYS A 628 1.18 13.49 12.30
C CYS A 628 2.61 13.80 11.86
N ASN A 629 3.26 14.85 12.36
CA ASN A 629 4.66 15.10 12.06
C ASN A 629 5.59 14.03 12.68
N LEU A 630 5.28 13.55 13.89
CA LEU A 630 6.07 12.49 14.54
C LEU A 630 5.96 11.15 13.78
N MET A 631 4.78 10.80 13.26
CA MET A 631 4.46 9.47 12.70
C MET A 631 4.84 8.31 13.63
N PRO A 632 4.26 8.22 14.84
CA PRO A 632 4.76 7.31 15.87
C PRO A 632 4.36 5.84 15.68
N LEU A 633 3.49 5.52 14.70
CA LEU A 633 3.04 4.17 14.42
C LEU A 633 3.62 3.64 13.11
N SER A 634 3.87 2.33 13.04
CA SER A 634 4.33 1.65 11.82
C SER A 634 3.34 1.77 10.65
N ARG A 635 2.04 1.77 10.93
CA ARG A 635 0.94 1.91 9.95
C ARG A 635 -0.26 2.61 10.60
N GLY A 636 -1.04 3.34 9.81
CA GLY A 636 -2.34 3.88 10.26
C GLY A 636 -2.30 5.13 11.14
N SER A 637 -1.16 5.82 11.27
CA SER A 637 -1.01 7.03 12.07
C SER A 637 -2.07 8.10 11.77
N SER A 638 -2.38 8.33 10.49
CA SER A 638 -3.29 9.41 10.08
C SER A 638 -4.75 9.16 10.48
N VAL A 639 -5.28 7.97 10.22
CA VAL A 639 -6.66 7.62 10.61
C VAL A 639 -6.82 7.56 12.14
N VAL A 640 -5.81 7.04 12.85
CA VAL A 640 -5.78 7.05 14.31
C VAL A 640 -5.81 8.49 14.84
N ALA A 641 -4.96 9.36 14.32
CA ALA A 641 -4.92 10.75 14.73
C ALA A 641 -6.25 11.47 14.51
N TYR A 642 -6.86 11.31 13.33
CA TYR A 642 -8.12 11.96 12.99
C TYR A 642 -9.28 11.44 13.85
N SER A 643 -9.34 10.13 14.15
CA SER A 643 -10.36 9.57 15.05
C SER A 643 -10.29 10.13 16.48
N VAL A 644 -9.07 10.40 16.96
CA VAL A 644 -8.81 11.02 18.26
C VAL A 644 -9.23 12.49 18.25
N VAL A 645 -8.97 13.23 17.16
CA VAL A 645 -9.49 14.61 16.99
C VAL A 645 -11.01 14.64 17.10
N MET A 646 -11.69 13.79 16.32
CA MET A 646 -13.14 13.75 16.33
C MET A 646 -13.66 13.41 17.74
N GLY A 647 -13.07 12.43 18.42
CA GLY A 647 -13.48 12.05 19.78
C GLY A 647 -13.26 13.17 20.80
N ALA A 648 -12.12 13.87 20.71
CA ALA A 648 -11.79 14.99 21.58
C ALA A 648 -12.69 16.22 21.36
N LEU A 649 -13.06 16.50 20.11
CA LEU A 649 -14.02 17.56 19.77
C LEU A 649 -15.41 17.20 20.28
N MET A 650 -15.83 15.95 20.15
CA MET A 650 -17.12 15.50 20.69
C MET A 650 -17.13 15.60 22.21
N ALA A 651 -16.02 15.29 22.89
CA ALA A 651 -15.93 15.47 24.34
C ALA A 651 -16.09 16.93 24.78
N SER A 652 -15.73 17.90 23.92
CA SER A 652 -15.93 19.34 24.16
C SER A 652 -17.32 19.86 23.75
N GLY A 653 -18.21 18.98 23.28
CA GLY A 653 -19.54 19.34 22.84
C GLY A 653 -19.61 19.86 21.41
N LYS A 654 -18.60 19.55 20.56
CA LYS A 654 -18.60 19.86 19.13
C LYS A 654 -18.60 18.59 18.29
N GLU A 655 -19.46 18.53 17.27
CA GLU A 655 -19.50 17.42 16.31
C GLU A 655 -18.90 17.85 14.96
N VAL A 656 -18.14 16.95 14.34
CA VAL A 656 -17.62 17.10 12.98
C VAL A 656 -18.66 16.52 12.01
N ILE A 657 -19.11 17.33 11.04
CA ILE A 657 -20.11 16.90 10.04
C ILE A 657 -19.52 16.95 8.62
N GLY A 658 -18.48 17.75 8.42
CA GLY A 658 -17.83 17.86 7.12
C GLY A 658 -16.96 16.65 6.80
N ARG A 659 -16.88 16.33 5.51
CA ARG A 659 -15.99 15.29 4.97
C ARG A 659 -14.65 15.89 4.56
N ILE A 660 -13.65 15.03 4.50
CA ILE A 660 -12.34 15.36 3.94
C ILE A 660 -12.50 15.80 2.47
N PRO A 661 -12.04 16.99 2.07
CA PRO A 661 -12.18 17.45 0.70
C PRO A 661 -11.42 16.52 -0.27
N LYS A 662 -11.94 16.42 -1.49
CA LYS A 662 -11.29 15.64 -2.56
C LYS A 662 -9.86 16.12 -2.79
N GLY A 663 -8.91 15.19 -2.90
CA GLY A 663 -7.49 15.53 -3.09
C GLY A 663 -6.70 15.76 -1.80
N LYS A 664 -7.35 15.82 -0.64
CA LYS A 664 -6.71 16.17 0.63
C LYS A 664 -6.47 14.94 1.53
N LEU A 665 -5.34 14.94 2.23
CA LEU A 665 -4.90 13.93 3.19
C LEU A 665 -4.49 14.64 4.49
N VAL A 666 -5.04 14.21 5.65
CA VAL A 666 -4.86 14.89 6.94
C VAL A 666 -3.39 14.99 7.35
N ASP A 667 -2.64 13.90 7.16
CA ASP A 667 -1.23 13.81 7.47
C ASP A 667 -0.37 14.70 6.58
N PHE A 668 -0.61 14.71 5.26
CA PHE A 668 0.13 15.60 4.36
C PHE A 668 -0.22 17.06 4.57
N GLU A 669 -1.47 17.42 4.89
CA GLU A 669 -1.78 18.79 5.31
C GLU A 669 -0.98 19.19 6.55
N ALA A 670 -0.93 18.32 7.58
CA ALA A 670 -0.17 18.61 8.80
C ALA A 670 1.34 18.70 8.55
N MET A 671 1.89 17.84 7.70
CA MET A 671 3.32 17.85 7.39
C MET A 671 3.71 19.04 6.51
N THR A 672 2.89 19.42 5.52
CA THR A 672 3.25 20.48 4.56
C THR A 672 2.96 21.89 5.06
N THR A 673 2.07 22.06 6.04
CA THR A 673 1.85 23.38 6.66
C THR A 673 3.00 23.80 7.59
N PRO A 674 3.36 25.11 7.62
CA PRO A 674 4.51 25.58 8.38
C PRO A 674 4.28 25.72 9.89
N SER A 675 3.02 25.77 10.35
CA SER A 675 2.70 25.99 11.76
C SER A 675 1.40 25.29 12.19
N PRO A 676 1.27 24.96 13.49
CA PRO A 676 0.04 24.40 14.06
C PRO A 676 -1.20 25.28 13.83
N ASP A 677 -1.03 26.60 13.86
CA ASP A 677 -2.13 27.54 13.63
C ASP A 677 -2.61 27.53 12.19
N SER A 678 -1.68 27.41 11.23
CA SER A 678 -2.01 27.28 9.81
C SER A 678 -2.76 25.98 9.55
N PHE A 679 -2.26 24.87 10.10
CA PHE A 679 -2.95 23.59 10.06
C PHE A 679 -4.36 23.68 10.67
N SER A 680 -4.50 24.33 11.83
CA SER A 680 -5.78 24.48 12.52
C SER A 680 -6.80 25.26 11.68
N LYS A 681 -6.38 26.34 11.02
CA LYS A 681 -7.24 27.11 10.09
C LYS A 681 -7.70 26.25 8.93
N THR A 682 -6.76 25.53 8.31
CA THR A 682 -7.08 24.62 7.21
C THR A 682 -8.04 23.55 7.69
N ALA A 683 -7.70 22.77 8.73
CA ALA A 683 -8.54 21.72 9.34
C ALA A 683 -9.98 22.19 9.65
N LYS A 684 -10.12 23.33 10.31
CA LYS A 684 -11.45 23.89 10.69
C LYS A 684 -12.32 24.20 9.48
N SER A 685 -11.73 24.59 8.34
CA SER A 685 -12.50 24.96 7.13
C SER A 685 -13.31 23.80 6.52
N TRP A 686 -12.88 22.56 6.73
CA TRP A 686 -13.56 21.36 6.21
C TRP A 686 -14.27 20.53 7.29
N MET A 687 -13.93 20.67 8.57
CA MET A 687 -14.60 19.91 9.63
C MET A 687 -16.07 20.32 9.84
N ASN A 688 -16.44 21.56 9.50
CA ASN A 688 -17.81 22.09 9.65
C ASN A 688 -18.42 21.78 11.04
N LEU A 689 -17.81 22.36 12.08
CA LEU A 689 -18.13 22.05 13.48
C LEU A 689 -19.53 22.56 13.87
N LYS A 690 -20.36 21.67 14.44
CA LYS A 690 -21.66 22.03 15.04
C LYS A 690 -21.72 21.66 16.52
N SER A 691 -22.74 22.13 17.23
CA SER A 691 -23.02 21.70 18.60
C SER A 691 -23.37 20.22 18.65
N LEU A 692 -22.76 19.47 19.56
CA LEU A 692 -23.05 18.06 19.75
C LEU A 692 -24.49 17.88 20.26
N PRO A 693 -25.32 17.05 19.59
CA PRO A 693 -26.66 16.71 20.07
C PRO A 693 -26.66 16.04 21.45
N SER A 694 -27.68 16.35 22.28
CA SER A 694 -27.79 15.79 23.64
C SER A 694 -27.94 14.27 23.68
N TRP A 695 -28.49 13.65 22.63
CA TRP A 695 -28.69 12.20 22.57
C TRP A 695 -27.38 11.40 22.52
N TYR A 696 -26.24 12.01 22.21
CA TYR A 696 -24.93 11.34 22.29
C TYR A 696 -24.61 10.86 23.72
N GLN A 697 -25.13 11.56 24.73
CA GLN A 697 -24.98 11.17 26.14
C GLN A 697 -25.77 9.90 26.48
N SER A 698 -26.77 9.54 25.66
CA SER A 698 -27.57 8.32 25.84
C SER A 698 -26.94 7.09 25.18
N LEU A 699 -25.76 7.21 24.55
CA LEU A 699 -25.09 6.07 23.94
C LEU A 699 -24.45 5.18 25.02
N PRO A 700 -24.54 3.84 24.90
CA PRO A 700 -23.90 2.93 25.85
C PRO A 700 -22.37 3.06 25.79
N SER A 701 -21.70 2.67 26.89
CA SER A 701 -20.23 2.72 26.92
C SER A 701 -19.64 1.70 25.95
N VAL A 702 -18.79 2.15 25.02
CA VAL A 702 -18.15 1.28 24.02
C VAL A 702 -17.29 0.22 24.70
N ALA A 703 -16.49 0.62 25.70
CA ALA A 703 -15.60 -0.28 26.43
C ALA A 703 -16.35 -1.33 27.27
N GLU A 704 -17.55 -1.03 27.77
CA GLU A 704 -18.37 -1.98 28.53
C GLU A 704 -19.22 -2.85 27.61
N THR A 705 -19.63 -2.33 26.45
CA THR A 705 -20.40 -3.06 25.43
C THR A 705 -19.52 -4.08 24.71
N PHE A 706 -18.26 -3.74 24.43
CA PHE A 706 -17.31 -4.59 23.70
C PHE A 706 -16.02 -4.81 24.51
N PRO A 707 -16.08 -5.50 25.66
CA PRO A 707 -14.96 -5.59 26.60
C PRO A 707 -13.83 -6.52 26.14
N SER A 708 -14.11 -7.50 25.26
CA SER A 708 -13.16 -8.52 24.81
C SER A 708 -12.91 -8.46 23.31
N THR A 709 -11.76 -9.01 22.88
CA THR A 709 -11.40 -9.13 21.46
C THR A 709 -12.50 -9.81 20.64
N ARG A 710 -13.16 -10.83 21.21
CA ARG A 710 -14.32 -11.50 20.59
C ARG A 710 -15.40 -10.50 20.22
N THR A 711 -15.90 -9.76 21.20
CA THR A 711 -17.02 -8.82 21.01
C THR A 711 -16.67 -7.70 20.05
N MET A 712 -15.40 -7.25 20.03
CA MET A 712 -14.90 -6.30 19.03
C MET A 712 -14.91 -6.91 17.62
N ILE A 713 -14.46 -8.15 17.44
CA ILE A 713 -14.48 -8.81 16.13
C ILE A 713 -15.94 -9.03 15.66
N GLU A 714 -16.85 -9.41 16.56
CA GLU A 714 -18.27 -9.60 16.27
C GLU A 714 -18.92 -8.33 15.70
N VAL A 715 -18.76 -7.19 16.39
CA VAL A 715 -19.35 -5.93 15.94
C VAL A 715 -18.72 -5.44 14.63
N LEU A 716 -17.42 -5.66 14.43
CA LEU A 716 -16.74 -5.29 13.18
C LEU A 716 -17.20 -6.10 11.98
N ASN A 717 -17.71 -7.31 12.19
CA ASN A 717 -18.17 -8.21 11.12
C ASN A 717 -19.69 -8.18 10.91
N THR A 718 -20.44 -7.41 11.71
CA THR A 718 -21.89 -7.27 11.59
C THR A 718 -22.26 -6.51 10.31
N ASP A 719 -23.26 -6.97 9.54
CA ASP A 719 -23.76 -6.19 8.41
C ASP A 719 -24.86 -5.22 8.86
N SER A 720 -24.56 -3.93 8.83
CA SER A 720 -25.48 -2.84 9.21
C SER A 720 -26.04 -2.09 7.99
N SER A 721 -25.63 -2.46 6.77
CA SER A 721 -25.81 -1.62 5.59
C SER A 721 -27.26 -1.46 5.12
N SER A 722 -28.14 -2.39 5.49
CA SER A 722 -29.59 -2.32 5.24
C SER A 722 -30.37 -1.60 6.34
N HIS A 723 -29.78 -1.43 7.54
CA HIS A 723 -30.49 -0.96 8.74
C HIS A 723 -30.13 0.48 9.11
N CYS A 724 -28.88 0.88 8.87
CA CYS A 724 -28.47 2.26 9.12
C CYS A 724 -28.90 3.16 7.95
N PRO A 725 -29.47 4.34 8.23
CA PRO A 725 -29.89 5.26 7.18
C PRO A 725 -28.67 5.65 6.33
N LYS A 726 -28.77 5.44 5.01
CA LYS A 726 -27.79 5.96 4.06
C LYS A 726 -27.87 7.48 4.11
N THR A 727 -26.88 8.13 4.72
CA THR A 727 -26.79 9.58 4.71
C THR A 727 -26.48 10.02 3.28
N SER A 728 -27.48 10.67 2.66
CA SER A 728 -27.43 11.34 1.36
C SER A 728 -26.32 12.38 1.28
#